data_AF-A0A8C5KH85-F1
#
_entry.id   AF-A0A8C5KH85-F1
#
_cell.length_a   1.000
_cell.length_b   1.000
_cell.length_c   1.000
_cell.angle_alpha   90.00
_cell.angle_beta   90.00
_cell.angle_gamma   90.00
#
_symmetry.space_group_name_H-M   'P 1'
#
loop_
_entity.id
_entity.type
_entity.pdbx_description
1 polymer ?
#
loop_
_entity_poly.entity_id
_entity_poly.type
_entity_poly.pdbx_seq_one_letter_code
_entity_poly.pdbx_strand_id
1 'polypeptide(L)'
;LQMAQGSCPGSPPDVGDGWGPGLCRCEVDFGGSGKKRGKLVKVPSNVAPSMLFDLLLTEWHLPAPNLVVSLVGEERPFAMKSWLRDILRKGLVKAAQSTGAWILTSALRMGLARHIGQAVRDHSLASTSTKVRMVAIGMASLGRVLHRRLLDDVKEDTPIQYPAEDSGSQGPLCPLDSNLSHFILVESGGPGSRDGLAELRLRLEKHISQQRTGYGGDINVTQANWLLCPSQRISRAVEQATPWLILAGSGGIADVLAALVNQPHLLVPQVAEKQFREKFPGEPFSQEAILHWTELMQNIAAHPHLLTVYDFEREGSESLDTVILKALVKACKSHSQEAQDYLDELKLAVAWDRVDIAKSEIFSGEVEWKSCDLEEVMTDALVSDKPEFVRLFVDSGADMADFLTYGRLQQLYCSVSPKSLLFSLLQRKHEEGRLTLAGLGAQQARELPAGPSAFSLHEVSRVLKDFLHDACRGFYQDGLRLDDTGAAKRPTGHKWLVDLNRKSKDPWRDLFLWAVLQNRHEMATYFWTMGQEGVAAALAACKIIKEMSHLETEAEVARTMREAKYEQLALDLFSECYRNSEDRAFALLVRRNHSWSRTTCLHLATEADAKAFFAHDGVQAFLTKIWWGDMATGTPILRLLGAFICPALIYTNLITFSDDVPPRTDLEDLQEPDSLDAEWSLLYSTGGQVEKLMEAPRAQGAQSPQATFLLTRWRKFWGAPVTVFLGNVVMYFAFLFLFTYVLLVDFRPPPQGPSGSEVTLYFWVFTLVLEEIRQGFFTDEDTHLVKKFTLYVEDNWNKCDMVAIFLFILGVTCRMLPSVFEAGRTVLAIDFMVFTLRLIHIFAIHKQLGPKIIIVERMMKDVFFFLFFLSVWLVAYGVTTQALLHPHDGRLEWIFRRVLYRPYLQIFGQIPLDEIDEARVNCSRHPLLLEGSPSCPNLYANWLVILLLVTFLLVTNVLLMNLLIAMFSYTFQVVQGNADMFWKFQRYHLIVEYHGRPALAPPFILLSHLSLVLKRAFRKEAQHKRQHLERDLPDPLDQKIVTWETVQKENFLSDVEKRKRDSEGEMLRKTAHRVDLVAKYLGGLREQDKRIKCLESQANYCTLLLSSMADTLAPGSAYKDPQNCGHRSQLAPDADREHPEADQPPSDV
;
A
#
# COMPACT_ATOMS: atom_id res chain seq x y z
N LEU A 1 -1.30 13.26 -55.86
CA LEU A 1 -2.09 12.94 -57.08
C LEU A 1 -3.50 13.45 -56.88
N GLN A 2 -4.01 14.22 -57.85
CA GLN A 2 -5.22 15.05 -57.81
C GLN A 2 -6.52 14.26 -58.00
N MET A 3 -7.61 14.82 -57.45
CA MET A 3 -9.04 14.75 -57.84
C MET A 3 -9.87 13.49 -57.52
N ALA A 4 -10.84 13.65 -56.60
CA ALA A 4 -12.28 13.59 -56.93
C ALA A 4 -13.14 13.98 -55.69
N GLN A 5 -13.76 15.16 -55.76
CA GLN A 5 -14.88 15.57 -54.90
C GLN A 5 -16.17 14.92 -55.40
N GLY A 6 -16.95 14.33 -54.49
CA GLY A 6 -18.34 13.92 -54.69
C GLY A 6 -19.17 14.47 -53.54
N SER A 7 -20.15 15.30 -53.90
CA SER A 7 -21.00 16.16 -53.07
C SER A 7 -21.96 15.44 -52.10
N CYS A 8 -22.03 15.94 -50.87
CA CYS A 8 -23.18 15.75 -49.97
C CYS A 8 -24.44 16.46 -50.53
N PRO A 9 -25.63 15.87 -50.37
CA PRO A 9 -26.86 16.64 -50.30
C PRO A 9 -27.43 16.62 -48.87
N GLY A 10 -27.61 17.82 -48.32
CA GLY A 10 -28.77 18.22 -47.51
C GLY A 10 -29.07 17.44 -46.24
N SER A 11 -28.64 18.00 -45.11
CA SER A 11 -29.33 17.90 -43.83
C SER A 11 -30.84 18.22 -43.97
N PRO A 12 -31.76 17.36 -43.49
CA PRO A 12 -33.12 17.79 -43.19
C PRO A 12 -33.14 18.63 -41.90
N PRO A 13 -34.14 19.50 -41.72
CA PRO A 13 -34.14 20.54 -40.70
C PRO A 13 -34.32 19.96 -39.29
N ASP A 14 -33.85 20.72 -38.30
CA ASP A 14 -34.12 20.53 -36.88
C ASP A 14 -35.58 20.12 -36.62
N VAL A 15 -35.77 18.84 -36.31
CA VAL A 15 -36.95 18.35 -35.61
C VAL A 15 -36.59 18.42 -34.14
N GLY A 16 -37.21 19.36 -33.43
CA GLY A 16 -37.03 19.55 -32.00
C GLY A 16 -37.22 18.26 -31.20
N ASP A 17 -36.61 18.24 -30.02
CA ASP A 17 -36.70 17.23 -28.96
C ASP A 17 -38.07 16.55 -28.93
N GLY A 18 -38.13 15.42 -29.62
CA GLY A 18 -39.30 14.57 -29.73
C GLY A 18 -38.79 13.15 -29.75
N TRP A 19 -38.55 12.61 -28.55
CA TRP A 19 -38.41 11.17 -28.36
C TRP A 19 -39.54 10.46 -29.12
N GLY A 20 -39.19 9.63 -30.11
CA GLY A 20 -40.14 8.73 -30.77
C GLY A 20 -40.88 7.85 -29.73
N PRO A 21 -42.02 7.26 -30.11
CA PRO A 21 -43.09 6.88 -29.18
C PRO A 21 -42.63 5.93 -28.07
N GLY A 22 -42.69 6.43 -26.83
CA GLY A 22 -43.13 5.73 -25.62
C GLY A 22 -42.46 4.41 -25.24
N LEU A 23 -41.19 4.44 -24.82
CA LEU A 23 -40.64 3.39 -23.95
C LEU A 23 -41.29 3.54 -22.57
N CYS A 24 -42.35 2.77 -22.30
CA CYS A 24 -43.05 2.85 -21.02
C CYS A 24 -42.19 2.21 -19.91
N ARG A 25 -41.74 3.04 -18.94
CA ARG A 25 -40.83 2.66 -17.84
C ARG A 25 -41.58 2.53 -16.53
N CYS A 26 -41.30 1.47 -15.78
CA CYS A 26 -41.92 1.26 -14.47
C CYS A 26 -40.95 0.58 -13.49
N GLU A 27 -41.14 0.83 -12.19
CA GLU A 27 -40.58 -0.02 -11.14
C GLU A 27 -41.63 -1.05 -10.70
N VAL A 28 -41.21 -2.29 -10.44
CA VAL A 28 -42.08 -3.36 -9.95
C VAL A 28 -41.61 -3.79 -8.56
N ASP A 29 -42.51 -3.79 -7.58
CA ASP A 29 -42.29 -4.29 -6.24
C ASP A 29 -43.04 -5.61 -6.04
N PHE A 30 -42.29 -6.69 -5.78
CA PHE A 30 -42.86 -8.03 -5.58
C PHE A 30 -43.21 -8.22 -4.09
N GLY A 31 -44.48 -8.54 -3.79
CA GLY A 31 -44.95 -8.75 -2.41
C GLY A 31 -44.42 -10.04 -1.78
N GLY A 32 -43.20 -10.05 -1.25
CA GLY A 32 -42.57 -11.19 -0.55
C GLY A 32 -41.46 -10.78 0.43
N SER A 33 -40.90 -11.74 1.19
CA SER A 33 -39.95 -11.52 2.31
C SER A 33 -38.55 -10.99 1.96
N GLY A 34 -38.40 -10.35 0.80
CA GLY A 34 -37.23 -9.56 0.45
C GLY A 34 -37.67 -8.46 -0.50
N LYS A 35 -37.74 -7.20 -0.03
CA LYS A 35 -38.12 -6.03 -0.83
C LYS A 35 -37.09 -5.81 -1.94
N LYS A 36 -37.27 -6.45 -3.09
CA LYS A 36 -36.48 -6.23 -4.30
C LYS A 36 -37.35 -5.50 -5.30
N ARG A 37 -37.00 -4.24 -5.58
CA ARG A 37 -37.55 -3.49 -6.70
C ARG A 37 -36.88 -3.96 -7.99
N GLY A 38 -37.68 -4.34 -8.96
CA GLY A 38 -37.24 -4.64 -10.32
C GLY A 38 -37.46 -3.44 -11.24
N LYS A 39 -36.49 -3.14 -12.10
CA LYS A 39 -36.66 -2.15 -13.17
C LYS A 39 -37.27 -2.82 -14.40
N LEU A 40 -38.31 -2.23 -14.97
CA LEU A 40 -39.06 -2.79 -16.09
C LEU A 40 -39.16 -1.77 -17.22
N VAL A 41 -38.90 -2.23 -18.45
CA VAL A 41 -39.11 -1.45 -19.68
C VAL A 41 -39.97 -2.24 -20.66
N LYS A 42 -40.97 -1.57 -21.26
CA LYS A 42 -41.76 -2.12 -22.37
C LYS A 42 -41.22 -1.61 -23.69
N VAL A 43 -40.95 -2.52 -24.63
CA VAL A 43 -40.36 -2.19 -25.93
C VAL A 43 -41.11 -2.84 -27.10
N PRO A 44 -41.23 -2.15 -28.24
CA PRO A 44 -41.75 -2.76 -29.45
C PRO A 44 -40.71 -3.74 -30.05
N SER A 45 -41.18 -4.78 -30.75
CA SER A 45 -40.30 -5.81 -31.34
C SER A 45 -39.31 -5.29 -32.39
N ASN A 46 -39.53 -4.11 -32.97
CA ASN A 46 -38.66 -3.48 -33.97
C ASN A 46 -37.68 -2.44 -33.39
N VAL A 47 -37.59 -2.28 -32.06
CA VAL A 47 -36.69 -1.32 -31.40
C VAL A 47 -35.23 -1.50 -31.82
N ALA A 48 -34.49 -0.41 -31.94
CA ALA A 48 -33.06 -0.43 -32.22
C ALA A 48 -32.27 -0.96 -31.00
N PRO A 49 -31.36 -1.94 -31.16
CA PRO A 49 -30.54 -2.48 -30.08
C PRO A 49 -29.67 -1.45 -29.35
N SER A 50 -29.20 -0.41 -30.03
CA SER A 50 -28.39 0.66 -29.44
C SER A 50 -29.13 1.43 -28.36
N MET A 51 -30.39 1.79 -28.60
CA MET A 51 -31.22 2.47 -27.59
C MET A 51 -31.44 1.61 -26.34
N LEU A 52 -31.59 0.29 -26.52
CA LEU A 52 -31.70 -0.63 -25.38
C LEU A 52 -30.38 -0.71 -24.61
N PHE A 53 -29.25 -0.79 -25.30
CA PHE A 53 -27.94 -0.87 -24.67
C PHE A 53 -27.59 0.42 -23.89
N ASP A 54 -27.87 1.58 -24.48
CA ASP A 54 -27.68 2.87 -23.82
C ASP A 54 -28.56 2.99 -22.57
N LEU A 55 -29.81 2.54 -22.62
CA LEU A 55 -30.71 2.49 -21.46
C LEU A 55 -30.17 1.59 -20.33
N LEU A 56 -29.61 0.43 -20.67
CA LEU A 56 -29.01 -0.49 -19.68
C LEU A 56 -27.81 0.17 -18.95
N LEU A 57 -26.94 0.89 -19.66
CA LEU A 57 -25.75 1.49 -19.09
C LEU A 57 -26.02 2.84 -18.40
N THR A 58 -26.71 3.75 -19.08
CA THR A 58 -26.85 5.15 -18.64
C THR A 58 -27.97 5.34 -17.62
N GLU A 59 -29.16 4.79 -17.87
CA GLU A 59 -30.33 4.96 -17.01
C GLU A 59 -30.40 3.89 -15.91
N TRP A 60 -30.09 2.65 -16.25
CA TRP A 60 -30.11 1.57 -15.26
C TRP A 60 -28.83 1.50 -14.43
N HIS A 61 -27.79 2.25 -14.81
CA HIS A 61 -26.48 2.32 -14.17
C HIS A 61 -25.82 0.94 -14.05
N LEU A 62 -26.00 0.09 -15.05
CA LEU A 62 -25.33 -1.21 -15.10
C LEU A 62 -23.87 -1.03 -15.51
N PRO A 63 -22.92 -1.74 -14.87
CA PRO A 63 -21.55 -1.78 -15.35
C PRO A 63 -21.51 -2.48 -16.71
N ALA A 64 -20.63 -2.00 -17.61
CA ALA A 64 -20.41 -2.63 -18.90
C ALA A 64 -19.96 -4.09 -18.71
N PRO A 65 -20.56 -5.06 -19.43
CA PRO A 65 -20.25 -6.46 -19.27
C PRO A 65 -18.93 -6.81 -19.95
N ASN A 66 -18.09 -7.63 -19.30
CA ASN A 66 -16.92 -8.24 -19.95
C ASN A 66 -17.30 -9.51 -20.73
N LEU A 67 -18.40 -10.14 -20.34
CA LEU A 67 -18.93 -11.38 -20.92
C LEU A 67 -20.46 -11.34 -20.85
N VAL A 68 -21.13 -11.76 -21.92
CA VAL A 68 -22.58 -11.99 -21.91
C VAL A 68 -22.84 -13.48 -22.03
N VAL A 69 -23.56 -14.03 -21.05
CA VAL A 69 -24.00 -15.43 -21.02
C VAL A 69 -25.48 -15.48 -21.37
N SER A 70 -25.79 -16.00 -22.55
CA SER A 70 -27.18 -16.19 -22.99
C SER A 70 -27.64 -17.61 -22.75
N LEU A 71 -28.63 -17.78 -21.87
CA LEU A 71 -29.20 -19.09 -21.57
C LEU A 71 -30.37 -19.38 -22.50
N VAL A 72 -30.22 -20.40 -23.34
CA VAL A 72 -31.24 -20.84 -24.30
C VAL A 72 -31.82 -22.18 -23.85
N GLY A 73 -33.12 -22.16 -23.58
CA GLY A 73 -33.89 -23.34 -23.19
C GLY A 73 -35.37 -23.19 -23.53
N GLU A 74 -36.13 -24.26 -23.33
CA GLU A 74 -37.55 -24.31 -23.64
C GLU A 74 -38.38 -23.60 -22.55
N GLU A 75 -39.37 -22.80 -22.96
CA GLU A 75 -40.32 -22.13 -22.05
C GLU A 75 -41.49 -23.07 -21.69
N ARG A 76 -41.14 -24.29 -21.30
CA ARG A 76 -42.06 -25.34 -20.80
C ARG A 76 -41.54 -25.90 -19.47
N PRO A 77 -42.43 -26.36 -18.58
CA PRO A 77 -42.01 -27.02 -17.36
C PRO A 77 -41.35 -28.37 -17.69
N PHE A 78 -40.08 -28.55 -17.30
CA PHE A 78 -39.37 -29.82 -17.39
C PHE A 78 -38.76 -30.19 -16.04
N ALA A 79 -38.65 -31.50 -15.76
CA ALA A 79 -38.03 -32.00 -14.54
C ALA A 79 -36.50 -31.96 -14.70
N MET A 80 -35.84 -31.03 -14.02
CA MET A 80 -34.38 -30.88 -14.07
C MET A 80 -33.68 -31.91 -13.17
N LYS A 81 -32.71 -32.64 -13.75
CA LYS A 81 -31.81 -33.54 -13.00
C LYS A 81 -31.10 -32.78 -11.87
N SER A 82 -30.85 -33.44 -10.75
CA SER A 82 -30.25 -32.83 -9.55
C SER A 82 -28.86 -32.24 -9.81
N TRP A 83 -27.98 -32.99 -10.48
CA TRP A 83 -26.62 -32.52 -10.82
C TRP A 83 -26.62 -31.26 -11.69
N LEU A 84 -27.53 -31.18 -12.66
CA LEU A 84 -27.64 -30.03 -13.58
C LEU A 84 -28.14 -28.78 -12.86
N ARG A 85 -29.02 -28.95 -11.86
CA ARG A 85 -29.46 -27.88 -10.96
C ARG A 85 -28.30 -27.38 -10.11
N ASP A 86 -27.44 -28.26 -9.62
CA ASP A 86 -26.25 -27.88 -8.84
C ASP A 86 -25.22 -27.13 -9.69
N ILE A 87 -25.06 -27.49 -10.97
CA ILE A 87 -24.22 -26.76 -11.93
C ILE A 87 -24.74 -25.34 -12.15
N LEU A 88 -26.04 -25.16 -12.38
CA LEU A 88 -26.60 -23.81 -12.52
C LEU A 88 -26.50 -23.02 -11.21
N ARG A 89 -26.71 -23.67 -10.06
CA ARG A 89 -26.66 -23.02 -8.76
C ARG A 89 -25.26 -22.58 -8.36
N LYS A 90 -24.24 -23.42 -8.60
CA LYS A 90 -22.86 -23.17 -8.16
C LYS A 90 -21.97 -22.68 -9.29
N GLY A 91 -21.98 -23.35 -10.44
CA GLY A 91 -21.09 -23.08 -11.57
C GLY A 91 -21.42 -21.78 -12.29
N LEU A 92 -22.67 -21.59 -12.73
CA LEU A 92 -23.09 -20.36 -13.45
C LEU A 92 -22.93 -19.12 -12.56
N VAL A 93 -23.35 -19.22 -11.29
CA VAL A 93 -23.25 -18.13 -10.32
C VAL A 93 -21.79 -17.72 -10.11
N LYS A 94 -20.91 -18.71 -9.89
CA LYS A 94 -19.47 -18.46 -9.72
C LYS A 94 -18.86 -17.84 -10.97
N ALA A 95 -19.19 -18.35 -12.16
CA ALA A 95 -18.71 -17.82 -13.43
C ALA A 95 -19.11 -16.35 -13.61
N ALA A 96 -20.41 -16.03 -13.45
CA ALA A 96 -20.92 -14.68 -13.62
C ALA A 96 -20.34 -13.69 -12.58
N GLN A 97 -20.10 -14.15 -11.35
CA GLN A 97 -19.45 -13.34 -10.32
C GLN A 97 -17.99 -13.05 -10.65
N SER A 98 -17.25 -14.07 -11.11
CA SER A 98 -15.81 -13.94 -11.38
C SER A 98 -15.51 -13.02 -12.57
N THR A 99 -16.34 -13.06 -13.61
CA THR A 99 -16.10 -12.30 -14.85
C THR A 99 -16.87 -10.98 -14.91
N GLY A 100 -17.83 -10.75 -14.01
CA GLY A 100 -18.76 -9.62 -14.11
C GLY A 100 -19.74 -9.77 -15.27
N ALA A 101 -20.15 -11.00 -15.59
CA ALA A 101 -20.98 -11.28 -16.76
C ALA A 101 -22.44 -10.87 -16.59
N TRP A 102 -23.07 -10.47 -17.70
CA TRP A 102 -24.53 -10.35 -17.77
C TRP A 102 -25.16 -11.70 -18.10
N ILE A 103 -26.20 -12.07 -17.37
CA ILE A 103 -26.98 -13.28 -17.65
C ILE A 103 -28.26 -12.87 -18.37
N LEU A 104 -28.40 -13.27 -19.63
CA LEU A 104 -29.63 -13.10 -20.41
C LEU A 104 -30.50 -14.35 -20.30
N THR A 105 -31.72 -14.20 -19.78
CA THR A 105 -32.68 -15.30 -19.56
C THR A 105 -34.12 -14.88 -19.89
N SER A 106 -35.07 -15.81 -19.82
CA SER A 106 -36.50 -15.48 -19.91
C SER A 106 -36.97 -14.80 -18.62
N ALA A 107 -37.82 -13.78 -18.72
CA ALA A 107 -38.40 -13.10 -17.55
C ALA A 107 -39.51 -13.90 -16.84
N LEU A 108 -39.97 -14.99 -17.45
CA LEU A 108 -41.08 -15.79 -16.93
C LEU A 108 -40.59 -16.82 -15.89
N ARG A 109 -41.35 -17.02 -14.81
CA ARG A 109 -41.07 -18.03 -13.76
C ARG A 109 -41.40 -19.47 -14.23
N MET A 110 -40.88 -19.89 -15.38
CA MET A 110 -41.14 -21.20 -15.99
C MET A 110 -39.86 -21.84 -16.53
N GLY A 111 -39.83 -23.18 -16.57
CA GLY A 111 -38.75 -23.96 -17.19
C GLY A 111 -37.37 -23.65 -16.60
N LEU A 112 -36.41 -23.33 -17.48
CA LEU A 112 -35.03 -23.01 -17.11
C LEU A 112 -34.91 -21.72 -16.30
N ALA A 113 -35.68 -20.68 -16.66
CA ALA A 113 -35.63 -19.37 -16.00
C ALA A 113 -35.97 -19.44 -14.51
N ARG A 114 -36.93 -20.28 -14.11
CA ARG A 114 -37.26 -20.54 -12.70
C ARG A 114 -36.06 -21.04 -11.89
N HIS A 115 -35.26 -21.93 -12.46
CA HIS A 115 -34.09 -22.52 -11.78
C HIS A 115 -32.94 -21.50 -11.70
N ILE A 116 -32.77 -20.67 -12.72
CA ILE A 116 -31.82 -19.55 -12.70
C ILE A 116 -32.22 -18.53 -11.64
N GLY A 117 -33.50 -18.14 -11.57
CA GLY A 117 -34.01 -17.24 -10.54
C GLY A 117 -33.76 -17.77 -9.12
N GLN A 118 -33.96 -19.08 -8.91
CA GLN A 118 -33.59 -19.73 -7.64
C GLN A 118 -32.10 -19.65 -7.35
N ALA A 119 -31.24 -19.91 -8.33
CA ALA A 119 -29.78 -19.77 -8.17
C ALA A 119 -29.36 -18.34 -7.80
N VAL A 120 -29.94 -17.32 -8.45
CA VAL A 120 -29.70 -15.90 -8.13
C VAL A 120 -30.17 -15.56 -6.72
N ARG A 121 -31.32 -16.09 -6.29
CA ARG A 121 -31.83 -15.93 -4.92
C ARG A 121 -30.90 -16.56 -3.90
N ASP A 122 -30.53 -17.82 -4.10
CA ASP A 122 -29.68 -18.57 -3.17
C ASP A 122 -28.32 -17.87 -3.01
N HIS A 123 -27.74 -17.37 -4.10
CA HIS A 123 -26.54 -16.53 -4.05
C HIS A 123 -26.77 -15.21 -3.31
N SER A 124 -27.88 -14.51 -3.59
CA SER A 124 -28.20 -13.24 -2.93
C SER A 124 -28.43 -13.38 -1.43
N LEU A 125 -28.82 -14.57 -0.95
CA LEU A 125 -28.98 -14.88 0.47
C LEU A 125 -27.67 -15.38 1.10
N ALA A 126 -26.83 -16.08 0.34
CA ALA A 126 -25.56 -16.62 0.82
C ALA A 126 -24.38 -15.63 0.76
N SER A 127 -24.42 -14.65 -0.16
CA SER A 127 -23.34 -13.70 -0.36
C SER A 127 -23.39 -12.56 0.67
N THR A 128 -22.27 -12.33 1.35
CA THR A 128 -22.06 -11.24 2.31
C THR A 128 -21.48 -9.98 1.65
N SER A 129 -21.12 -10.04 0.36
CA SER A 129 -20.45 -8.95 -0.36
C SER A 129 -21.45 -8.03 -1.06
N THR A 130 -21.34 -6.72 -0.81
CA THR A 130 -22.11 -5.67 -1.50
C THR A 130 -21.47 -5.23 -2.82
N LYS A 131 -20.20 -5.59 -3.09
CA LYS A 131 -19.40 -5.08 -4.21
C LYS A 131 -19.69 -5.74 -5.55
N VAL A 132 -20.04 -7.03 -5.59
CA VAL A 132 -20.27 -7.77 -6.84
C VAL A 132 -21.71 -8.28 -6.87
N ARG A 133 -22.59 -7.46 -7.44
CA ARG A 133 -24.00 -7.81 -7.62
C ARG A 133 -24.18 -8.45 -8.98
N MET A 134 -24.65 -9.69 -9.01
CA MET A 134 -24.97 -10.39 -10.25
C MET A 134 -26.06 -9.65 -11.03
N VAL A 135 -25.82 -9.42 -12.32
CA VAL A 135 -26.78 -8.78 -13.23
C VAL A 135 -27.46 -9.86 -14.07
N ALA A 136 -28.74 -10.12 -13.77
CA ALA A 136 -29.59 -11.01 -14.56
C ALA A 136 -30.73 -10.21 -15.21
N ILE A 137 -30.77 -10.24 -16.55
CA ILE A 137 -31.74 -9.51 -17.36
C ILE A 137 -32.73 -10.53 -17.94
N GLY A 138 -34.00 -10.37 -17.58
CA GLY A 138 -35.09 -11.19 -18.09
C GLY A 138 -35.74 -10.55 -19.30
N MET A 139 -35.90 -11.29 -20.40
CA MET A 139 -36.68 -10.87 -21.57
C MET A 139 -37.92 -11.74 -21.71
N ALA A 140 -39.11 -11.17 -21.96
CA ALA A 140 -40.31 -11.94 -22.26
C ALA A 140 -41.26 -11.21 -23.20
N SER A 141 -42.10 -11.97 -23.91
CA SER A 141 -43.20 -11.41 -24.69
C SER A 141 -44.33 -10.97 -23.75
N LEU A 142 -44.80 -9.73 -23.89
CA LEU A 142 -45.89 -9.17 -23.08
C LEU A 142 -47.16 -10.02 -23.16
N GLY A 143 -47.41 -10.68 -24.30
CA GLY A 143 -48.56 -11.55 -24.52
C GLY A 143 -48.57 -12.82 -23.67
N ARG A 144 -47.45 -13.19 -23.03
CA ARG A 144 -47.31 -14.38 -22.18
C ARG A 144 -47.35 -14.09 -20.69
N VAL A 145 -47.41 -12.82 -20.27
CA VAL A 145 -47.37 -12.42 -18.86
C VAL A 145 -48.77 -12.50 -18.24
N LEU A 146 -48.87 -13.15 -17.07
CA LEU A 146 -50.15 -13.39 -16.37
C LEU A 146 -50.90 -12.10 -15.99
N HIS A 147 -50.29 -11.23 -15.17
CA HIS A 147 -50.91 -9.98 -14.74
C HIS A 147 -50.67 -8.81 -15.70
N ARG A 148 -50.83 -9.04 -17.00
CA ARG A 148 -50.61 -8.02 -18.04
C ARG A 148 -51.41 -6.73 -17.80
N ARG A 149 -52.64 -6.82 -17.31
CA ARG A 149 -53.50 -5.65 -17.04
C ARG A 149 -52.91 -4.69 -16.01
N LEU A 150 -52.17 -5.19 -15.01
CA LEU A 150 -51.45 -4.36 -14.03
C LEU A 150 -50.30 -3.59 -14.65
N LEU A 151 -49.77 -4.06 -15.79
CA LEU A 151 -48.68 -3.43 -16.51
C LEU A 151 -49.20 -2.43 -17.53
N ASP A 152 -50.39 -2.65 -18.11
CA ASP A 152 -50.95 -1.84 -19.21
C ASP A 152 -51.52 -0.47 -18.78
N ASP A 153 -51.94 -0.30 -17.53
CA ASP A 153 -52.59 0.93 -17.01
C ASP A 153 -51.64 1.92 -16.27
N VAL A 154 -50.33 1.87 -16.51
CA VAL A 154 -49.33 2.51 -15.64
C VAL A 154 -48.76 3.81 -16.21
N LYS A 155 -48.66 4.86 -15.36
CA LYS A 155 -47.92 6.11 -15.63
C LYS A 155 -46.43 5.90 -15.36
N GLU A 156 -45.57 6.52 -16.18
CA GLU A 156 -44.11 6.48 -16.00
C GLU A 156 -43.70 6.74 -14.54
N ASP A 157 -42.74 5.96 -14.04
CA ASP A 157 -42.11 6.06 -12.71
C ASP A 157 -42.99 5.79 -11.47
N THR A 158 -44.17 5.19 -11.62
CA THR A 158 -44.95 4.70 -10.46
C THR A 158 -44.60 3.24 -10.10
N PRO A 159 -44.34 2.92 -8.81
CA PRO A 159 -44.01 1.56 -8.41
C PRO A 159 -45.26 0.67 -8.41
N ILE A 160 -45.24 -0.37 -9.22
CA ILE A 160 -46.33 -1.34 -9.39
C ILE A 160 -46.17 -2.44 -8.33
N GLN A 161 -47.18 -2.68 -7.51
CA GLN A 161 -47.22 -3.85 -6.64
C GLN A 161 -47.63 -5.08 -7.44
N TYR A 162 -46.70 -6.02 -7.63
CA TYR A 162 -46.95 -7.28 -8.31
C TYR A 162 -47.21 -8.39 -7.28
N PRO A 163 -48.37 -9.07 -7.35
CA PRO A 163 -48.71 -10.10 -6.38
C PRO A 163 -47.78 -11.32 -6.51
N ALA A 164 -47.34 -11.85 -5.37
CA ALA A 164 -46.60 -13.11 -5.33
C ALA A 164 -47.58 -14.28 -5.25
N GLU A 165 -47.85 -14.94 -6.38
CA GLU A 165 -48.58 -16.21 -6.40
C GLU A 165 -47.62 -17.40 -6.47
N ASP A 166 -47.82 -18.38 -5.56
CA ASP A 166 -47.05 -19.62 -5.45
C ASP A 166 -47.83 -20.87 -5.89
N SER A 167 -49.08 -20.74 -6.35
CA SER A 167 -49.95 -21.86 -6.73
C SER A 167 -49.95 -22.11 -8.25
N GLY A 168 -49.80 -23.38 -8.63
CA GLY A 168 -49.63 -23.82 -10.02
C GLY A 168 -50.86 -23.60 -10.91
N SER A 169 -50.99 -22.42 -11.50
CA SER A 169 -51.92 -22.17 -12.59
C SER A 169 -51.40 -22.83 -13.88
N GLN A 170 -52.02 -23.95 -14.27
CA GLN A 170 -51.82 -24.59 -15.58
C GLN A 170 -52.49 -23.78 -16.70
N GLY A 171 -52.08 -22.52 -16.87
CA GLY A 171 -52.52 -21.64 -17.95
C GLY A 171 -51.41 -21.36 -18.98
N PRO A 172 -51.73 -20.87 -20.18
CA PRO A 172 -50.73 -20.45 -21.18
C PRO A 172 -49.93 -19.20 -20.76
N LEU A 173 -50.40 -18.47 -19.74
CA LEU A 173 -49.79 -17.27 -19.20
C LEU A 173 -48.97 -17.59 -17.95
N CYS A 174 -47.81 -16.95 -17.80
CA CYS A 174 -46.86 -17.19 -16.71
C CYS A 174 -46.61 -15.92 -15.89
N PRO A 175 -46.41 -16.02 -14.56
CA PRO A 175 -45.98 -14.89 -13.76
C PRO A 175 -44.52 -14.51 -14.05
N LEU A 176 -44.17 -13.25 -13.78
CA LEU A 176 -42.79 -12.78 -13.82
C LEU A 176 -41.97 -13.39 -12.66
N ASP A 177 -40.69 -13.65 -12.89
CA ASP A 177 -39.80 -14.17 -11.84
C ASP A 177 -39.35 -13.06 -10.89
N SER A 178 -39.76 -13.14 -9.62
CA SER A 178 -39.41 -12.18 -8.57
C SER A 178 -37.94 -12.17 -8.17
N ASN A 179 -37.14 -13.11 -8.67
CA ASN A 179 -35.71 -13.21 -8.36
C ASN A 179 -34.80 -12.36 -9.25
N LEU A 180 -35.31 -11.93 -10.40
CA LEU A 180 -34.58 -11.10 -11.36
C LEU A 180 -34.71 -9.61 -10.99
N SER A 181 -33.74 -8.79 -11.39
CA SER A 181 -33.71 -7.35 -11.08
C SER A 181 -34.08 -6.45 -12.26
N HIS A 182 -33.95 -6.94 -13.49
CA HIS A 182 -34.15 -6.17 -14.72
C HIS A 182 -35.05 -6.93 -15.69
N PHE A 183 -36.06 -6.27 -16.24
CA PHE A 183 -37.08 -6.86 -17.11
C PHE A 183 -37.26 -6.07 -18.41
N ILE A 184 -37.11 -6.74 -19.55
CA ILE A 184 -37.40 -6.21 -20.88
C ILE A 184 -38.63 -6.95 -21.43
N LEU A 185 -39.75 -6.24 -21.53
CA LEU A 185 -41.00 -6.81 -22.05
C LEU A 185 -41.21 -6.39 -23.50
N VAL A 186 -41.28 -7.37 -24.39
CA VAL A 186 -41.40 -7.16 -25.83
C VAL A 186 -42.86 -7.24 -26.25
N GLU A 187 -43.37 -6.20 -26.89
CA GLU A 187 -44.69 -6.21 -27.48
C GLU A 187 -44.71 -7.08 -28.74
N SER A 188 -45.60 -8.07 -28.75
CA SER A 188 -45.78 -8.93 -29.92
C SER A 188 -46.44 -8.15 -31.04
N GLY A 189 -45.84 -8.16 -32.23
CA GLY A 189 -46.51 -7.69 -33.45
C GLY A 189 -47.75 -8.53 -33.78
N GLY A 190 -48.53 -8.08 -34.76
CA GLY A 190 -49.83 -8.64 -35.14
C GLY A 190 -49.87 -10.17 -35.36
N PRO A 191 -51.08 -10.76 -35.43
CA PRO A 191 -51.29 -12.21 -35.40
C PRO A 191 -50.61 -12.88 -36.61
N GLY A 192 -49.42 -13.46 -36.39
CA GLY A 192 -48.60 -14.11 -37.43
C GLY A 192 -47.09 -14.11 -37.15
N SER A 193 -46.57 -13.12 -36.39
CA SER A 193 -45.14 -13.06 -36.04
C SER A 193 -44.83 -13.91 -34.80
N ARG A 194 -44.52 -15.21 -34.99
CA ARG A 194 -44.17 -16.13 -33.89
C ARG A 194 -42.77 -15.90 -33.27
N ASP A 195 -41.93 -15.04 -33.86
CA ASP A 195 -40.47 -15.00 -33.58
C ASP A 195 -39.90 -13.63 -33.14
N GLY A 196 -40.74 -12.60 -32.94
CA GLY A 196 -40.26 -11.22 -32.68
C GLY A 196 -39.35 -11.04 -31.45
N LEU A 197 -39.56 -11.81 -30.37
CA LEU A 197 -38.69 -11.81 -29.19
C LEU A 197 -37.32 -12.44 -29.48
N ALA A 198 -37.29 -13.53 -30.26
CA ALA A 198 -36.06 -14.23 -30.60
C ALA A 198 -35.17 -13.37 -31.50
N GLU A 199 -35.77 -12.67 -32.46
CA GLU A 199 -35.07 -11.76 -33.37
C GLU A 199 -34.51 -10.53 -32.66
N LEU A 200 -35.28 -9.91 -31.76
CA LEU A 200 -34.78 -8.78 -30.98
C LEU A 200 -33.62 -9.21 -30.06
N ARG A 201 -33.73 -10.37 -29.42
CA ARG A 201 -32.67 -10.90 -28.56
C ARG A 201 -31.39 -11.16 -29.34
N LEU A 202 -31.47 -11.78 -30.52
CA LEU A 202 -30.31 -12.04 -31.38
C LEU A 202 -29.65 -10.73 -31.86
N ARG A 203 -30.44 -9.73 -32.26
CA ARG A 203 -29.91 -8.41 -32.64
C ARG A 203 -29.28 -7.66 -31.48
N LEU A 204 -29.84 -7.78 -30.28
CA LEU A 204 -29.28 -7.19 -29.05
C LEU A 204 -27.96 -7.86 -28.67
N GLU A 205 -27.93 -9.19 -28.66
CA GLU A 205 -26.74 -9.99 -28.41
C GLU A 205 -25.60 -9.62 -29.37
N LYS A 206 -25.89 -9.61 -30.69
CA LYS A 206 -24.93 -9.18 -31.72
C LYS A 206 -24.46 -7.75 -31.50
N HIS A 207 -25.36 -6.83 -31.17
CA HIS A 207 -24.99 -5.45 -30.92
C HIS A 207 -24.05 -5.34 -29.73
N ILE A 208 -24.33 -6.02 -28.61
CA ILE A 208 -23.47 -6.02 -27.43
C ILE A 208 -22.09 -6.60 -27.78
N SER A 209 -22.04 -7.68 -28.57
CA SER A 209 -20.76 -8.29 -28.97
C SER A 209 -19.86 -7.34 -29.77
N GLN A 210 -20.42 -6.36 -30.47
CA GLN A 210 -19.67 -5.39 -31.28
C GLN A 210 -19.27 -4.14 -30.47
N GLN A 211 -19.69 -4.05 -29.20
CA GLN A 211 -19.31 -2.95 -28.32
C GLN A 211 -17.94 -3.19 -27.72
N ARG A 212 -17.22 -2.09 -27.48
CA ARG A 212 -15.90 -2.13 -26.85
C ARG A 212 -16.06 -2.30 -25.34
N THR A 213 -15.20 -3.13 -24.75
CA THR A 213 -15.11 -3.23 -23.30
C THR A 213 -14.58 -1.91 -22.71
N GLY A 214 -14.94 -1.59 -21.46
CA GLY A 214 -14.45 -0.38 -20.78
C GLY A 214 -12.98 -0.46 -20.32
N TYR A 215 -12.29 -1.56 -20.60
CA TYR A 215 -10.86 -1.74 -20.42
C TYR A 215 -10.13 -1.20 -21.65
N GLY A 216 -8.99 -0.55 -21.46
CA GLY A 216 -8.32 0.34 -22.43
C GLY A 216 -7.76 -0.26 -23.72
N GLY A 217 -8.46 -1.20 -24.36
CA GLY A 217 -8.13 -1.77 -25.66
C GLY A 217 -9.33 -1.87 -26.61
N ASP A 218 -9.07 -2.12 -27.89
CA ASP A 218 -10.06 -2.31 -28.97
C ASP A 218 -10.75 -3.70 -28.92
N ILE A 219 -11.07 -4.20 -27.71
CA ILE A 219 -11.65 -5.55 -27.55
C ILE A 219 -13.17 -5.48 -27.53
N ASN A 220 -13.77 -6.30 -28.39
CA ASN A 220 -15.20 -6.53 -28.46
C ASN A 220 -15.68 -7.37 -27.26
N VAL A 221 -16.86 -7.05 -26.71
CA VAL A 221 -17.47 -7.86 -25.62
C VAL A 221 -17.65 -9.31 -26.10
N THR A 222 -17.15 -10.27 -25.33
CA THR A 222 -17.32 -11.68 -25.68
C THR A 222 -18.73 -12.16 -25.34
N GLN A 223 -19.28 -12.99 -26.22
CA GLN A 223 -20.60 -13.59 -26.05
C GLN A 223 -20.44 -15.12 -25.96
N ALA A 224 -21.05 -15.74 -24.96
CA ALA A 224 -21.19 -17.19 -24.86
C ALA A 224 -22.68 -17.57 -24.80
N ASN A 225 -23.11 -18.44 -25.72
CA ASN A 225 -24.47 -18.96 -25.73
C ASN A 225 -24.49 -20.38 -25.15
N TRP A 226 -25.42 -20.63 -24.22
CA TRP A 226 -25.58 -21.93 -23.57
C TRP A 226 -26.80 -22.62 -24.13
N LEU A 227 -26.63 -23.88 -24.51
CA LEU A 227 -27.74 -24.73 -24.90
C LEU A 227 -28.05 -25.76 -23.81
N LEU A 228 -29.21 -25.61 -23.18
CA LEU A 228 -29.72 -26.58 -22.20
C LEU A 228 -30.85 -27.46 -22.76
N CYS A 229 -31.68 -26.93 -23.67
CA CYS A 229 -32.93 -27.55 -24.14
C CYS A 229 -33.32 -27.07 -25.57
N PRO A 230 -34.23 -27.77 -26.29
CA PRO A 230 -34.36 -27.70 -27.75
C PRO A 230 -34.72 -26.32 -28.30
N SER A 231 -33.98 -25.86 -29.32
CA SER A 231 -34.32 -24.64 -30.06
C SER A 231 -33.76 -24.64 -31.48
N GLN A 232 -34.58 -24.25 -32.46
CA GLN A 232 -34.14 -23.95 -33.84
C GLN A 232 -33.21 -22.72 -33.92
N ARG A 233 -32.96 -22.03 -32.80
CA ARG A 233 -32.13 -20.82 -32.72
C ARG A 233 -30.64 -21.07 -32.96
N ILE A 234 -30.16 -22.31 -32.78
CA ILE A 234 -28.73 -22.63 -32.87
C ILE A 234 -28.20 -22.39 -34.29
N SER A 235 -28.92 -22.78 -35.33
CA SER A 235 -28.46 -22.56 -36.72
C SER A 235 -28.31 -21.08 -37.05
N ARG A 236 -29.31 -20.25 -36.71
CA ARG A 236 -29.27 -18.80 -36.94
C ARG A 236 -28.17 -18.09 -36.14
N ALA A 237 -27.73 -18.68 -35.03
CA ALA A 237 -26.68 -18.11 -34.18
C ALA A 237 -25.28 -18.61 -34.56
N VAL A 238 -25.15 -19.82 -35.12
CA VAL A 238 -23.90 -20.33 -35.71
C VAL A 238 -23.52 -19.50 -36.93
N GLU A 239 -24.49 -19.02 -37.72
CA GLU A 239 -24.27 -18.04 -38.80
C GLU A 239 -23.65 -16.71 -38.31
N GLN A 240 -23.74 -16.41 -37.01
CA GLN A 240 -23.17 -15.21 -36.39
C GLN A 240 -21.82 -15.46 -35.71
N ALA A 241 -21.20 -16.64 -35.92
CA ALA A 241 -19.92 -17.04 -35.34
C ALA A 241 -19.86 -16.97 -33.80
N THR A 242 -20.99 -17.20 -33.12
CA THR A 242 -21.04 -17.22 -31.64
C THR A 242 -20.66 -18.59 -31.08
N PRO A 243 -19.85 -18.66 -30.00
CA PRO A 243 -19.49 -19.92 -29.36
C PRO A 243 -20.63 -20.51 -28.54
N TRP A 244 -20.80 -21.83 -28.65
CA TRP A 244 -21.85 -22.61 -28.01
C TRP A 244 -21.28 -23.64 -27.03
N LEU A 245 -21.73 -23.54 -25.78
CA LEU A 245 -21.47 -24.55 -24.75
C LEU A 245 -22.66 -25.51 -24.66
N ILE A 246 -22.43 -26.78 -24.95
CA ILE A 246 -23.42 -27.87 -24.93
C ILE A 246 -23.18 -28.70 -23.67
N LEU A 247 -24.18 -28.76 -22.79
CA LEU A 247 -24.13 -29.60 -21.59
C LEU A 247 -24.61 -31.02 -21.94
N ALA A 248 -23.69 -31.98 -22.01
CA ALA A 248 -24.04 -33.37 -22.27
C ALA A 248 -24.84 -33.96 -21.09
N GLY A 249 -25.93 -34.68 -21.39
CA GLY A 249 -26.80 -35.30 -20.39
C GLY A 249 -27.94 -34.40 -19.90
N SER A 250 -28.06 -33.16 -20.40
CA SER A 250 -29.18 -32.26 -20.09
C SER A 250 -30.49 -32.67 -20.76
N GLY A 251 -30.43 -33.53 -21.79
CA GLY A 251 -31.58 -34.10 -22.49
C GLY A 251 -31.97 -33.38 -23.79
N GLY A 252 -32.83 -34.02 -24.59
CA GLY A 252 -33.34 -33.48 -25.85
C GLY A 252 -32.26 -33.26 -26.91
N ILE A 253 -32.29 -32.10 -27.60
CA ILE A 253 -31.35 -31.77 -28.70
C ILE A 253 -29.90 -31.61 -28.20
N ALA A 254 -29.68 -31.17 -26.96
CA ALA A 254 -28.32 -31.01 -26.42
C ALA A 254 -27.58 -32.36 -26.34
N ASP A 255 -28.27 -33.43 -25.93
CA ASP A 255 -27.72 -34.79 -25.94
C ASP A 255 -27.49 -35.31 -27.36
N VAL A 256 -28.40 -35.00 -28.29
CA VAL A 256 -28.27 -35.39 -29.70
C VAL A 256 -27.04 -34.70 -30.31
N LEU A 257 -26.85 -33.40 -30.08
CA LEU A 257 -25.66 -32.67 -30.52
C LEU A 257 -24.38 -33.16 -29.83
N ALA A 258 -24.40 -33.43 -28.52
CA ALA A 258 -23.24 -33.95 -27.80
C ALA A 258 -22.80 -35.33 -28.32
N ALA A 259 -23.75 -36.21 -28.69
CA ALA A 259 -23.44 -37.49 -29.30
C ALA A 259 -22.84 -37.32 -30.71
N LEU A 260 -23.35 -36.35 -31.49
CA LEU A 260 -22.96 -36.14 -32.88
C LEU A 260 -21.64 -35.35 -33.04
N VAL A 261 -21.35 -34.40 -32.15
CA VAL A 261 -20.07 -33.66 -32.12
C VAL A 261 -18.90 -34.60 -31.85
N ASN A 262 -19.11 -35.67 -31.07
CA ASN A 262 -18.11 -36.69 -30.82
C ASN A 262 -17.91 -37.68 -32.00
N GLN A 263 -18.82 -37.71 -32.98
CA GLN A 263 -18.79 -38.62 -34.13
C GLN A 263 -19.27 -37.94 -35.44
N PRO A 264 -18.55 -36.94 -35.97
CA PRO A 264 -19.01 -36.14 -37.10
C PRO A 264 -19.14 -36.93 -38.42
N HIS A 265 -18.38 -38.02 -38.59
CA HIS A 265 -18.32 -38.81 -39.82
C HIS A 265 -19.54 -39.73 -40.06
N LEU A 266 -20.45 -39.87 -39.07
CA LEU A 266 -21.59 -40.81 -39.06
C LEU A 266 -22.96 -40.12 -39.21
N LEU A 267 -23.01 -38.83 -39.54
CA LEU A 267 -24.23 -38.01 -39.66
C LEU A 267 -25.07 -38.36 -40.90
N VAL A 268 -25.79 -39.49 -40.83
CA VAL A 268 -26.76 -39.95 -41.84
C VAL A 268 -28.19 -39.83 -41.25
N PRO A 269 -29.24 -39.54 -42.05
CA PRO A 269 -30.62 -39.41 -41.55
C PRO A 269 -31.11 -40.58 -40.69
N GLN A 270 -30.64 -41.80 -40.97
CA GLN A 270 -30.95 -43.01 -40.19
C GLN A 270 -30.39 -42.97 -38.76
N VAL A 271 -29.20 -42.41 -38.58
CA VAL A 271 -28.53 -42.27 -37.27
C VAL A 271 -29.21 -41.15 -36.47
N ALA A 272 -29.53 -40.03 -37.13
CA ALA A 272 -30.26 -38.94 -36.51
C ALA A 272 -31.68 -39.38 -36.08
N GLU A 273 -32.41 -40.09 -36.94
CA GLU A 273 -33.73 -40.65 -36.61
C GLU A 273 -33.66 -41.55 -35.38
N LYS A 274 -32.63 -42.42 -35.28
CA LYS A 274 -32.41 -43.26 -34.10
C LYS A 274 -32.17 -42.42 -32.84
N GLN A 275 -31.32 -41.39 -32.92
CA GLN A 275 -31.05 -40.49 -31.79
C GLN A 275 -32.29 -39.68 -31.37
N PHE A 276 -33.07 -39.16 -32.32
CA PHE A 276 -34.32 -38.44 -32.02
C PHE A 276 -35.36 -39.35 -31.38
N ARG A 277 -35.52 -40.58 -31.88
CA ARG A 277 -36.47 -41.56 -31.33
C ARG A 277 -36.09 -42.03 -29.93
N GLU A 278 -34.79 -42.22 -29.67
CA GLU A 278 -34.28 -42.58 -28.33
C GLU A 278 -34.40 -41.43 -27.33
N LYS A 279 -34.18 -40.19 -27.76
CA LYS A 279 -34.13 -39.02 -26.86
C LYS A 279 -35.46 -38.28 -26.69
N PHE A 280 -36.43 -38.47 -27.59
CA PHE A 280 -37.78 -37.90 -27.54
C PHE A 280 -38.87 -38.99 -27.65
N PRO A 281 -39.09 -39.83 -26.62
CA PRO A 281 -39.98 -40.99 -26.69
C PRO A 281 -41.49 -40.67 -26.76
N GLY A 282 -41.89 -39.39 -26.89
CA GLY A 282 -43.29 -38.94 -26.86
C GLY A 282 -43.70 -37.96 -27.97
N GLU A 283 -42.80 -37.55 -28.87
CA GLU A 283 -43.13 -36.65 -29.98
C GLU A 283 -43.04 -37.39 -31.33
N PRO A 284 -44.11 -37.42 -32.15
CA PRO A 284 -44.04 -38.00 -33.48
C PRO A 284 -43.33 -37.02 -34.43
N PHE A 285 -42.12 -37.36 -34.88
CA PHE A 285 -41.41 -36.59 -35.91
C PHE A 285 -41.82 -37.05 -37.31
N SER A 286 -42.18 -36.11 -38.18
CA SER A 286 -42.37 -36.40 -39.61
C SER A 286 -41.02 -36.64 -40.28
N GLN A 287 -41.01 -37.44 -41.36
CA GLN A 287 -39.79 -37.74 -42.11
C GLN A 287 -39.16 -36.48 -42.73
N GLU A 288 -39.97 -35.50 -43.13
CA GLU A 288 -39.54 -34.18 -43.59
C GLU A 288 -38.85 -33.37 -42.47
N ALA A 289 -39.38 -33.42 -41.24
CA ALA A 289 -38.77 -32.77 -40.11
C ALA A 289 -37.41 -33.39 -39.76
N ILE A 290 -37.28 -34.73 -39.82
CA ILE A 290 -36.02 -35.42 -39.58
C ILE A 290 -34.98 -34.98 -40.61
N LEU A 291 -35.31 -34.99 -41.91
CA LEU A 291 -34.41 -34.55 -42.98
C LEU A 291 -33.92 -33.12 -42.75
N HIS A 292 -34.85 -32.19 -42.49
CA HIS A 292 -34.53 -30.80 -42.16
C HIS A 292 -33.63 -30.67 -40.93
N TRP A 293 -33.88 -31.43 -39.86
CA TRP A 293 -33.03 -31.43 -38.67
C TRP A 293 -31.64 -32.02 -38.92
N THR A 294 -31.51 -33.05 -39.77
CA THR A 294 -30.20 -33.60 -40.16
C THR A 294 -29.35 -32.58 -40.91
N GLU A 295 -29.94 -31.89 -41.89
CA GLU A 295 -29.25 -30.85 -42.67
C GLU A 295 -28.78 -29.70 -41.76
N LEU A 296 -29.65 -29.28 -40.86
CA LEU A 296 -29.35 -28.26 -39.85
C LEU A 296 -28.22 -28.71 -38.92
N MET A 297 -28.19 -29.98 -38.50
CA MET A 297 -27.11 -30.54 -37.67
C MET A 297 -25.79 -30.71 -38.43
N GLN A 298 -25.81 -31.04 -39.73
CA GLN A 298 -24.61 -31.09 -40.56
C GLN A 298 -23.98 -29.70 -40.73
N ASN A 299 -24.81 -28.66 -40.92
CA ASN A 299 -24.34 -27.27 -40.99
C ASN A 299 -23.70 -26.79 -39.67
N ILE A 300 -24.25 -27.21 -38.53
CA ILE A 300 -23.66 -26.92 -37.21
C ILE A 300 -22.33 -27.68 -37.04
N ALA A 301 -22.30 -28.98 -37.37
CA ALA A 301 -21.11 -29.82 -37.23
C ALA A 301 -19.93 -29.39 -38.12
N ALA A 302 -20.19 -28.63 -39.19
CA ALA A 302 -19.15 -28.05 -40.05
C ALA A 302 -18.24 -27.03 -39.32
N HIS A 303 -18.66 -26.52 -38.15
CA HIS A 303 -17.91 -25.52 -37.37
C HIS A 303 -17.52 -26.05 -35.97
N PRO A 304 -16.60 -27.04 -35.87
CA PRO A 304 -16.27 -27.71 -34.60
C PRO A 304 -15.52 -26.82 -33.59
N HIS A 305 -14.91 -25.73 -34.05
CA HIS A 305 -14.21 -24.76 -33.19
C HIS A 305 -15.18 -23.94 -32.33
N LEU A 306 -16.40 -23.68 -32.82
CA LEU A 306 -17.46 -22.95 -32.08
C LEU A 306 -18.23 -23.81 -31.08
N LEU A 307 -18.08 -25.14 -31.14
CA LEU A 307 -18.82 -26.09 -30.31
C LEU A 307 -17.93 -26.68 -29.22
N THR A 308 -18.36 -26.53 -27.97
CA THR A 308 -17.71 -27.18 -26.82
C THR A 308 -18.74 -28.02 -26.07
N VAL A 309 -18.44 -29.31 -25.92
CA VAL A 309 -19.29 -30.26 -25.19
C VAL A 309 -18.71 -30.43 -23.80
N TYR A 310 -19.51 -30.17 -22.76
CA TYR A 310 -19.14 -30.40 -21.38
C TYR A 310 -19.87 -31.63 -20.85
N ASP A 311 -19.11 -32.66 -20.50
CA ASP A 311 -19.63 -33.91 -19.93
C ASP A 311 -19.30 -33.99 -18.44
N PHE A 312 -20.32 -33.74 -17.61
CA PHE A 312 -20.18 -33.74 -16.16
C PHE A 312 -19.72 -35.09 -15.58
N GLU A 313 -20.05 -36.21 -16.23
CA GLU A 313 -19.66 -37.53 -15.72
C GLU A 313 -18.19 -37.85 -15.94
N ARG A 314 -17.54 -37.19 -16.92
CA ARG A 314 -16.11 -37.37 -17.24
C ARG A 314 -15.23 -36.28 -16.65
N GLU A 315 -15.71 -35.03 -16.59
CA GLU A 315 -14.91 -33.84 -16.29
C GLU A 315 -15.25 -33.16 -14.95
N GLY A 316 -15.99 -33.84 -14.06
CA GLY A 316 -16.50 -33.27 -12.79
C GLY A 316 -15.48 -32.67 -11.80
N SER A 317 -14.18 -32.70 -12.12
CA SER A 317 -13.12 -31.99 -11.40
C SER A 317 -13.00 -30.50 -11.78
N GLU A 318 -13.31 -30.13 -13.03
CA GLU A 318 -13.20 -28.75 -13.52
C GLU A 318 -14.44 -27.94 -13.17
N SER A 319 -14.26 -26.69 -12.73
CA SER A 319 -15.38 -25.83 -12.41
C SER A 319 -15.92 -25.18 -13.69
N LEU A 320 -17.24 -25.02 -13.80
CA LEU A 320 -17.89 -24.57 -15.05
C LEU A 320 -17.35 -23.23 -15.59
N ASP A 321 -16.88 -22.35 -14.71
CA ASP A 321 -16.17 -21.11 -15.06
C ASP A 321 -14.93 -21.38 -15.92
N THR A 322 -14.09 -22.37 -15.61
CA THR A 322 -12.92 -22.70 -16.45
C THR A 322 -13.32 -23.24 -17.80
N VAL A 323 -14.38 -24.06 -17.85
CA VAL A 323 -14.86 -24.67 -19.10
C VAL A 323 -15.43 -23.62 -20.06
N ILE A 324 -16.18 -22.64 -19.55
CA ILE A 324 -16.69 -21.51 -20.37
C ILE A 324 -15.53 -20.75 -20.99
N LEU A 325 -14.51 -20.47 -20.19
CA LEU A 325 -13.35 -19.70 -20.61
C LEU A 325 -12.52 -20.49 -21.64
N LYS A 326 -12.30 -21.79 -21.41
CA LYS A 326 -11.68 -22.70 -22.40
C LYS A 326 -12.50 -22.78 -23.69
N ALA A 327 -13.82 -22.80 -23.62
CA ALA A 327 -14.69 -22.81 -24.78
C ALA A 327 -14.58 -21.51 -25.61
N LEU A 328 -14.48 -20.36 -24.93
CA LEU A 328 -14.29 -19.06 -25.57
C LEU A 328 -12.93 -18.97 -26.25
N VAL A 329 -11.86 -19.36 -25.55
CA VAL A 329 -10.50 -19.45 -26.10
C VAL A 329 -10.50 -20.41 -27.31
N LYS A 330 -11.06 -21.61 -27.18
CA LYS A 330 -11.15 -22.58 -28.29
C LYS A 330 -11.90 -22.03 -29.52
N ALA A 331 -12.94 -21.24 -29.33
CA ALA A 331 -13.70 -20.65 -30.42
C ALA A 331 -12.94 -19.51 -31.12
N CYS A 332 -12.03 -18.85 -30.41
CA CYS A 332 -11.14 -17.82 -30.93
C CYS A 332 -9.91 -18.40 -31.66
N LYS A 333 -9.51 -19.66 -31.40
CA LYS A 333 -8.44 -20.35 -32.12
C LYS A 333 -8.72 -20.47 -33.62
N SER A 334 -8.24 -19.49 -34.39
CA SER A 334 -8.07 -19.61 -35.84
C SER A 334 -6.95 -20.65 -36.11
N HIS A 335 -6.93 -21.30 -37.27
CA HIS A 335 -5.96 -22.36 -37.60
C HIS A 335 -4.51 -21.86 -37.81
N SER A 336 -4.11 -20.77 -37.16
CA SER A 336 -2.83 -20.08 -37.30
C SER A 336 -1.93 -20.33 -36.09
N GLN A 337 -0.62 -20.40 -36.33
CA GLN A 337 0.41 -20.59 -35.29
C GLN A 337 1.03 -19.24 -34.84
N GLU A 338 0.50 -18.11 -35.29
CA GLU A 338 1.04 -16.79 -34.99
C GLU A 338 0.54 -16.26 -33.63
N ALA A 339 1.45 -15.69 -32.84
CA ALA A 339 1.14 -15.14 -31.50
C ALA A 339 0.08 -14.02 -31.54
N GLN A 340 -0.03 -13.31 -32.67
CA GLN A 340 -0.97 -12.20 -32.85
C GLN A 340 -2.43 -12.63 -32.72
N ASP A 341 -2.75 -13.86 -33.16
CA ASP A 341 -4.11 -14.41 -33.10
C ASP A 341 -4.53 -14.75 -31.66
N TYR A 342 -3.55 -14.97 -30.76
CA TYR A 342 -3.78 -15.26 -29.34
C TYR A 342 -3.81 -14.01 -28.45
N LEU A 343 -3.49 -12.82 -28.98
CA LEU A 343 -3.45 -11.60 -28.17
C LEU A 343 -4.83 -11.22 -27.62
N ASP A 344 -5.88 -11.35 -28.43
CA ASP A 344 -7.24 -11.07 -27.97
C ASP A 344 -7.67 -12.06 -26.88
N GLU A 345 -7.28 -13.33 -26.99
CA GLU A 345 -7.50 -14.35 -25.96
C GLU A 345 -6.77 -14.01 -24.65
N LEU A 346 -5.53 -13.53 -24.76
CA LEU A 346 -4.73 -13.15 -23.61
C LEU A 346 -5.28 -11.90 -22.93
N LYS A 347 -5.71 -10.90 -23.70
CA LYS A 347 -6.35 -9.70 -23.14
C LYS A 347 -7.67 -10.03 -22.43
N LEU A 348 -8.43 -11.00 -22.94
CA LEU A 348 -9.64 -11.51 -22.26
C LEU A 348 -9.29 -12.23 -20.95
N ALA A 349 -8.26 -13.08 -20.96
CA ALA A 349 -7.79 -13.74 -19.74
C ALA A 349 -7.34 -12.73 -18.69
N VAL A 350 -6.64 -11.67 -19.11
CA VAL A 350 -6.28 -10.52 -18.26
C VAL A 350 -7.55 -9.87 -17.74
N ALA A 351 -8.50 -9.47 -18.59
CA ALA A 351 -9.75 -8.80 -18.19
C ALA A 351 -10.52 -9.59 -17.11
N TRP A 352 -10.56 -10.92 -17.22
CA TRP A 352 -11.25 -11.82 -16.29
C TRP A 352 -10.45 -12.21 -15.04
N ASP A 353 -9.20 -11.77 -14.91
CA ASP A 353 -8.32 -12.09 -13.79
C ASP A 353 -8.10 -13.61 -13.59
N ARG A 354 -7.95 -14.36 -14.69
CA ARG A 354 -7.77 -15.83 -14.69
C ARG A 354 -6.42 -16.27 -15.22
N VAL A 355 -5.41 -16.08 -14.37
CA VAL A 355 -4.00 -16.43 -14.64
C VAL A 355 -3.81 -17.93 -14.87
N ASP A 356 -4.59 -18.76 -14.18
CA ASP A 356 -4.57 -20.21 -14.30
C ASP A 356 -4.86 -20.69 -15.73
N ILE A 357 -5.79 -20.02 -16.41
CA ILE A 357 -6.18 -20.35 -17.79
C ILE A 357 -5.13 -19.85 -18.77
N ALA A 358 -4.67 -18.61 -18.62
CA ALA A 358 -3.58 -18.09 -19.45
C ALA A 358 -2.35 -18.99 -19.39
N LYS A 359 -1.96 -19.45 -18.19
CA LYS A 359 -0.82 -20.34 -18.00
C LYS A 359 -1.02 -21.74 -18.60
N SER A 360 -2.23 -22.30 -18.48
CA SER A 360 -2.50 -23.69 -18.87
C SER A 360 -2.97 -23.88 -20.31
N GLU A 361 -3.52 -22.85 -20.97
CA GLU A 361 -4.08 -22.95 -22.33
C GLU A 361 -3.33 -22.09 -23.37
N ILE A 362 -2.74 -20.97 -22.95
CA ILE A 362 -2.05 -20.03 -23.86
C ILE A 362 -0.54 -20.25 -23.81
N PHE A 363 0.06 -20.24 -22.61
CA PHE A 363 1.51 -20.41 -22.43
C PHE A 363 1.99 -21.87 -22.40
N SER A 364 1.08 -22.85 -22.36
CA SER A 364 1.41 -24.28 -22.40
C SER A 364 1.54 -24.84 -23.83
N GLY A 365 1.12 -24.06 -24.84
CA GLY A 365 1.13 -24.46 -26.25
C GLY A 365 2.51 -24.33 -26.90
N GLU A 366 2.62 -24.74 -28.16
CA GLU A 366 3.85 -24.67 -28.98
C GLU A 366 4.16 -23.25 -29.52
N VAL A 367 3.57 -22.19 -28.95
CA VAL A 367 3.71 -20.81 -29.42
C VAL A 367 4.97 -20.17 -28.83
N GLU A 368 5.88 -19.71 -29.68
CA GLU A 368 7.03 -18.90 -29.26
C GLU A 368 6.62 -17.43 -29.11
N TRP A 369 6.62 -16.94 -27.86
CA TRP A 369 6.30 -15.54 -27.55
C TRP A 369 7.54 -14.66 -27.64
N LYS A 370 7.44 -13.52 -28.32
CA LYS A 370 8.47 -12.47 -28.29
C LYS A 370 8.07 -11.37 -27.31
N SER A 371 9.06 -10.68 -26.76
CA SER A 371 8.82 -9.56 -25.83
C SER A 371 7.98 -8.44 -26.45
N CYS A 372 8.09 -8.21 -27.78
CA CYS A 372 7.30 -7.20 -28.49
C CYS A 372 5.80 -7.52 -28.54
N ASP A 373 5.45 -8.81 -28.58
CA ASP A 373 4.05 -9.25 -28.71
C ASP A 373 3.30 -9.04 -27.40
N LEU A 374 4.01 -9.13 -26.26
CA LEU A 374 3.46 -9.00 -24.91
C LEU A 374 3.34 -7.54 -24.43
N GLU A 375 3.85 -6.54 -25.15
CA GLU A 375 3.93 -5.17 -24.66
C GLU A 375 2.56 -4.52 -24.42
N GLU A 376 1.60 -4.74 -25.31
CA GLU A 376 0.26 -4.18 -25.17
C GLU A 376 -0.46 -4.78 -23.95
N VAL A 377 -0.42 -6.11 -23.84
CA VAL A 377 -1.07 -6.85 -22.76
C VAL A 377 -0.39 -6.60 -21.40
N MET A 378 0.93 -6.38 -21.39
CA MET A 378 1.66 -5.92 -20.22
C MET A 378 1.16 -4.55 -19.76
N THR A 379 0.94 -3.63 -20.69
CA THR A 379 0.40 -2.29 -20.36
C THR A 379 -1.00 -2.41 -19.75
N ASP A 380 -1.87 -3.25 -20.31
CA ASP A 380 -3.21 -3.49 -19.78
C ASP A 380 -3.18 -4.12 -18.38
N ALA A 381 -2.32 -5.10 -18.14
CA ALA A 381 -2.16 -5.74 -16.84
C ALA A 381 -1.63 -4.75 -15.78
N LEU A 382 -0.68 -3.88 -16.16
CA LEU A 382 -0.19 -2.81 -15.30
C LEU A 382 -1.31 -1.82 -14.97
N VAL A 383 -2.00 -1.24 -15.96
CA VAL A 383 -3.07 -0.26 -15.72
C VAL A 383 -4.15 -0.83 -14.80
N SER A 384 -4.47 -2.11 -14.97
CA SER A 384 -5.56 -2.82 -14.28
C SER A 384 -5.22 -3.39 -12.90
N ASP A 385 -3.99 -3.20 -12.40
CA ASP A 385 -3.52 -3.69 -11.09
C ASP A 385 -3.58 -5.22 -10.94
N LYS A 386 -3.03 -5.95 -11.93
CA LYS A 386 -3.03 -7.42 -11.96
C LYS A 386 -1.62 -8.00 -11.79
N PRO A 387 -1.08 -8.06 -10.55
CA PRO A 387 0.32 -8.43 -10.30
C PRO A 387 0.69 -9.84 -10.77
N GLU A 388 -0.22 -10.81 -10.64
CA GLU A 388 0.04 -12.21 -11.02
C GLU A 388 0.19 -12.38 -12.54
N PHE A 389 -0.50 -11.58 -13.36
CA PHE A 389 -0.30 -11.55 -14.81
C PHE A 389 1.04 -10.92 -15.18
N VAL A 390 1.45 -9.84 -14.50
CA VAL A 390 2.77 -9.23 -14.70
C VAL A 390 3.89 -10.23 -14.40
N ARG A 391 3.76 -11.01 -13.32
CA ARG A 391 4.68 -12.13 -13.01
C ARG A 391 4.71 -13.15 -14.13
N LEU A 392 3.54 -13.63 -14.55
CA LEU A 392 3.43 -14.62 -15.63
C LEU A 392 4.09 -14.14 -16.93
N PHE A 393 3.92 -12.87 -17.31
CA PHE A 393 4.52 -12.34 -18.54
C PHE A 393 6.04 -12.22 -18.47
N VAL A 394 6.58 -11.82 -17.31
CA VAL A 394 8.04 -11.79 -17.09
C VAL A 394 8.60 -13.21 -17.08
N ASP A 395 7.94 -14.16 -16.40
CA ASP A 395 8.33 -15.57 -16.40
C ASP A 395 8.28 -16.20 -17.81
N SER A 396 7.37 -15.72 -18.66
CA SER A 396 7.20 -16.16 -20.06
C SER A 396 8.11 -15.44 -21.07
N GLY A 397 9.02 -14.56 -20.62
CA GLY A 397 10.07 -13.97 -21.49
C GLY A 397 9.90 -12.50 -21.87
N ALA A 398 9.04 -11.73 -21.20
CA ALA A 398 8.97 -10.27 -21.38
C ALA A 398 10.15 -9.56 -20.71
N ASP A 399 10.94 -8.80 -21.50
CA ASP A 399 12.04 -7.98 -20.97
C ASP A 399 11.58 -6.55 -20.66
N MET A 400 11.67 -6.16 -19.39
CA MET A 400 11.30 -4.83 -18.92
C MET A 400 12.22 -3.72 -19.43
N ALA A 401 13.48 -4.03 -19.75
CA ALA A 401 14.42 -3.05 -20.31
C ALA A 401 14.04 -2.64 -21.74
N ASP A 402 13.50 -3.57 -22.51
CA ASP A 402 13.00 -3.32 -23.86
C ASP A 402 11.59 -2.70 -23.83
N PHE A 403 10.74 -3.14 -22.89
CA PHE A 403 9.38 -2.64 -22.74
C PHE A 403 9.31 -1.16 -22.32
N LEU A 404 10.12 -0.70 -21.35
CA LEU A 404 9.91 0.61 -20.73
C LEU A 404 10.65 1.76 -21.45
N THR A 405 9.93 2.48 -22.30
CA THR A 405 10.34 3.78 -22.86
C THR A 405 9.78 4.95 -22.04
N TYR A 406 10.43 6.12 -22.09
CA TYR A 406 9.91 7.31 -21.39
C TYR A 406 8.52 7.73 -21.88
N GLY A 407 8.18 7.51 -23.16
CA GLY A 407 6.85 7.73 -23.70
C GLY A 407 5.79 6.81 -23.09
N ARG A 408 6.10 5.53 -22.95
CA ARG A 408 5.19 4.55 -22.32
C ARG A 408 5.06 4.77 -20.81
N LEU A 409 6.15 5.14 -20.13
CA LEU A 409 6.10 5.56 -18.73
C LEU A 409 5.19 6.79 -18.54
N GLN A 410 5.26 7.77 -19.45
CA GLN A 410 4.36 8.92 -19.43
C GLN A 410 2.89 8.49 -19.63
N GLN A 411 2.62 7.56 -20.54
CA GLN A 411 1.27 7.01 -20.73
C GLN A 411 0.75 6.32 -19.45
N LEU A 412 1.61 5.56 -18.74
CA LEU A 412 1.27 4.92 -17.46
C LEU A 412 0.97 5.93 -16.34
N TYR A 413 1.63 7.10 -16.32
CA TYR A 413 1.29 8.17 -15.39
C TYR A 413 0.01 8.91 -15.79
N CYS A 414 -0.33 8.94 -17.08
CA CYS A 414 -1.58 9.52 -17.60
C CYS A 414 -2.79 8.59 -17.39
N SER A 415 -2.59 7.28 -17.27
CA SER A 415 -3.67 6.30 -17.04
C SER A 415 -4.15 6.22 -15.59
N VAL A 416 -3.64 7.09 -14.72
CA VAL A 416 -3.97 7.13 -13.29
C VAL A 416 -5.41 7.61 -13.09
N SER A 417 -6.15 6.99 -12.16
CA SER A 417 -7.55 7.32 -11.93
C SER A 417 -7.73 8.76 -11.42
N PRO A 418 -8.77 9.49 -11.90
CA PRO A 418 -9.00 10.88 -11.50
C PRO A 418 -9.39 11.03 -10.02
N LYS A 419 -9.77 9.94 -9.36
CA LYS A 419 -10.10 9.90 -7.93
C LYS A 419 -8.87 9.70 -7.04
N SER A 420 -7.71 9.38 -7.59
CA SER A 420 -6.50 9.13 -6.81
C SER A 420 -5.82 10.42 -6.35
N LEU A 421 -5.14 10.34 -5.20
CA LEU A 421 -4.31 11.43 -4.69
C LEU A 421 -3.21 11.84 -5.68
N LEU A 422 -2.57 10.87 -6.35
CA LEU A 422 -1.52 11.15 -7.34
C LEU A 422 -2.03 12.04 -8.48
N PHE A 423 -3.24 11.78 -9.00
CA PHE A 423 -3.83 12.60 -10.05
C PHE A 423 -4.04 14.05 -9.59
N SER A 424 -4.57 14.25 -8.38
CA SER A 424 -4.78 15.61 -7.86
C SER A 424 -3.46 16.37 -7.64
N LEU A 425 -2.41 15.68 -7.22
CA LEU A 425 -1.06 16.25 -7.08
C LEU A 425 -0.44 16.62 -8.42
N LEU A 426 -0.54 15.74 -9.42
CA LEU A 426 -0.05 16.01 -10.78
C LEU A 426 -0.82 17.17 -11.42
N GLN A 427 -2.15 17.21 -11.26
CA GLN A 427 -2.98 18.31 -11.74
C GLN A 427 -2.56 19.65 -11.09
N ARG A 428 -2.35 19.68 -9.77
CA ARG A 428 -1.84 20.88 -9.08
C ARG A 428 -0.50 21.35 -9.64
N LYS A 429 0.44 20.44 -9.89
CA LYS A 429 1.76 20.78 -10.47
C LYS A 429 1.70 21.21 -11.93
N HIS A 430 0.77 20.64 -12.69
CA HIS A 430 0.48 21.06 -14.05
C HIS A 430 -0.02 22.52 -14.07
N GLU A 431 -0.98 22.86 -13.21
CA GLU A 431 -1.52 24.22 -13.05
C GLU A 431 -0.44 25.23 -12.58
N GLU A 432 0.37 24.88 -11.58
CA GLU A 432 1.53 25.69 -11.15
C GLU A 432 2.53 25.94 -12.30
N GLY A 433 2.79 24.91 -13.12
CA GLY A 433 3.64 25.02 -14.30
C GLY A 433 3.07 25.97 -15.36
N ARG A 434 1.75 25.93 -15.59
CA ARG A 434 1.08 26.84 -16.52
C ARG A 434 1.12 28.29 -16.05
N LEU A 435 0.94 28.53 -14.75
CA LEU A 435 0.99 29.88 -14.17
C LEU A 435 2.41 30.48 -14.20
N THR A 436 3.44 29.67 -13.95
CA THR A 436 4.84 30.11 -14.05
C THR A 436 5.26 30.43 -15.50
N LEU A 437 4.77 29.67 -16.49
CA LEU A 437 4.97 30.00 -17.92
C LEU A 437 4.17 31.23 -18.38
N ALA A 438 2.96 31.44 -17.85
CA ALA A 438 2.14 32.62 -18.16
C ALA A 438 2.78 33.93 -17.66
N GLY A 439 3.54 33.89 -16.56
CA GLY A 439 4.29 35.05 -16.04
C GLY A 439 5.51 35.48 -16.87
N LEU A 440 5.98 34.65 -17.81
CA LEU A 440 7.14 34.89 -18.68
C LEU A 440 6.79 35.40 -20.09
N GLY A 441 5.56 35.87 -20.31
CA GLY A 441 5.20 36.63 -21.53
C GLY A 441 4.92 35.79 -22.79
N ALA A 442 4.61 34.49 -22.67
CA ALA A 442 4.14 33.69 -23.80
C ALA A 442 2.61 33.78 -23.95
N GLN A 443 2.14 34.69 -24.81
CA GLN A 443 0.73 35.05 -25.00
C GLN A 443 -0.10 34.06 -25.87
N GLN A 444 0.33 32.80 -26.04
CA GLN A 444 -0.36 31.83 -26.88
C GLN A 444 -0.50 30.46 -26.19
N ALA A 445 -1.64 30.27 -25.52
CA ALA A 445 -2.34 28.98 -25.39
C ALA A 445 -3.67 29.20 -24.64
N ARG A 446 -4.60 29.91 -25.26
CA ARG A 446 -6.01 29.97 -24.82
C ARG A 446 -6.85 29.14 -25.78
N GLU A 447 -6.68 27.83 -25.73
CA GLU A 447 -7.61 26.82 -26.24
C GLU A 447 -7.40 25.57 -25.36
N LEU A 448 -8.44 25.16 -24.64
CA LEU A 448 -8.47 23.86 -23.98
C LEU A 448 -8.53 22.79 -25.08
N PRO A 449 -7.57 21.85 -25.17
CA PRO A 449 -7.83 20.62 -25.91
C PRO A 449 -8.89 19.85 -25.12
N ALA A 450 -10.02 19.55 -25.76
CA ALA A 450 -11.04 18.64 -25.24
C ALA A 450 -10.55 17.18 -25.31
N GLY A 451 -9.48 16.86 -24.58
CA GLY A 451 -8.90 15.52 -24.47
C GLY A 451 -8.32 15.28 -23.07
N PRO A 452 -8.04 14.01 -22.68
CA PRO A 452 -7.46 13.69 -21.39
C PRO A 452 -6.15 14.47 -21.19
N SER A 453 -6.01 15.15 -20.05
CA SER A 453 -4.84 15.96 -19.72
C SER A 453 -3.58 15.09 -19.71
N ALA A 454 -2.73 15.20 -20.73
CA ALA A 454 -1.47 14.48 -20.79
C ALA A 454 -0.44 15.15 -19.85
N PHE A 455 -0.17 14.54 -18.69
CA PHE A 455 0.88 14.96 -17.77
C PHE A 455 2.26 14.70 -18.36
N SER A 456 3.24 15.53 -18.04
CA SER A 456 4.63 15.36 -18.48
C SER A 456 5.49 14.71 -17.40
N LEU A 457 6.54 13.96 -17.78
CA LEU A 457 7.51 13.41 -16.82
C LEU A 457 8.21 14.48 -15.97
N HIS A 458 8.27 15.72 -16.46
CA HIS A 458 8.79 16.84 -15.69
C HIS A 458 7.88 17.21 -14.50
N GLU A 459 6.56 17.10 -14.64
CA GLU A 459 5.61 17.26 -13.53
C GLU A 459 5.76 16.14 -12.51
N VAL A 460 5.92 14.90 -12.97
CA VAL A 460 6.21 13.75 -12.11
C VAL A 460 7.51 13.97 -11.33
N SER A 461 8.57 14.42 -12.00
CA SER A 461 9.86 14.78 -11.37
C SER A 461 9.69 15.87 -10.30
N ARG A 462 8.81 16.86 -10.51
CA ARG A 462 8.49 17.89 -9.50
C ARG A 462 7.74 17.31 -8.30
N VAL A 463 6.78 16.42 -8.52
CA VAL A 463 6.08 15.72 -7.42
C VAL A 463 7.08 14.86 -6.61
N LEU A 464 7.92 14.09 -7.29
CA LEU A 464 8.96 13.29 -6.63
C LEU A 464 9.97 14.14 -5.85
N LYS A 465 10.30 15.34 -6.36
CA LYS A 465 11.15 16.30 -5.65
C LYS A 465 10.48 16.86 -4.39
N ASP A 466 9.17 17.07 -4.39
CA ASP A 466 8.46 17.50 -3.17
C ASP A 466 8.53 16.44 -2.07
N PHE A 467 8.57 15.14 -2.43
CA PHE A 467 8.65 14.04 -1.46
C PHE A 467 10.09 13.71 -1.02
N LEU A 468 10.99 13.52 -1.99
CA LEU A 468 12.35 13.02 -1.79
C LEU A 468 13.42 14.12 -1.87
N HIS A 469 13.03 15.39 -1.95
CA HIS A 469 13.94 16.54 -1.89
C HIS A 469 15.13 16.42 -2.86
N ASP A 470 16.36 16.40 -2.32
CA ASP A 470 17.58 16.35 -3.12
C ASP A 470 17.90 14.93 -3.62
N ALA A 471 17.23 13.89 -3.10
CA ALA A 471 17.38 12.48 -3.50
C ALA A 471 16.69 12.11 -4.82
N CYS A 472 15.96 13.05 -5.43
CA CYS A 472 15.41 12.93 -6.79
C CYS A 472 16.04 13.92 -7.77
N ARG A 473 17.15 14.58 -7.40
CA ARG A 473 17.75 15.62 -8.25
C ARG A 473 18.24 15.01 -9.57
N GLY A 474 17.59 15.40 -10.68
CA GLY A 474 17.94 14.94 -12.02
C GLY A 474 17.06 13.83 -12.59
N PHE A 475 16.09 13.30 -11.82
CA PHE A 475 15.16 12.29 -12.33
C PHE A 475 14.37 12.86 -13.52
N TYR A 476 14.42 12.15 -14.66
CA TYR A 476 13.78 12.54 -15.91
C TYR A 476 14.21 13.92 -16.47
N GLN A 477 15.39 14.45 -16.08
CA GLN A 477 15.90 15.78 -16.47
C GLN A 477 17.19 15.73 -17.31
N ASP A 478 17.51 14.59 -17.92
CA ASP A 478 18.79 14.30 -18.61
C ASP A 478 19.16 15.21 -19.80
N GLY A 479 18.28 16.12 -20.26
CA GLY A 479 18.63 17.11 -21.27
C GLY A 479 19.56 18.24 -20.78
N LEU A 480 19.85 18.31 -19.47
CA LEU A 480 20.64 19.40 -18.87
C LEU A 480 22.14 19.12 -18.74
N ARG A 481 22.61 17.88 -19.01
CA ARG A 481 24.02 17.48 -18.86
C ARG A 481 24.52 16.76 -20.11
N LEU A 482 24.88 17.53 -21.14
CA LEU A 482 25.98 17.13 -22.01
C LEU A 482 27.29 17.38 -21.25
N ASP A 483 28.15 16.36 -21.28
CA ASP A 483 29.46 16.20 -20.66
C ASP A 483 30.19 17.45 -20.17
N ASP A 484 30.71 17.36 -18.94
CA ASP A 484 31.65 18.28 -18.31
C ASP A 484 33.07 18.22 -18.95
N THR A 485 33.17 17.80 -20.21
CA THR A 485 34.44 17.75 -20.95
C THR A 485 34.26 18.28 -22.37
N GLY A 486 34.57 19.57 -22.55
CA GLY A 486 34.78 20.17 -23.87
C GLY A 486 33.80 21.29 -24.22
N ALA A 487 34.30 22.51 -24.18
CA ALA A 487 33.61 23.70 -24.68
C ALA A 487 33.21 23.53 -26.16
N ALA A 488 31.93 23.30 -26.43
CA ALA A 488 31.35 23.41 -27.76
C ALA A 488 30.05 24.23 -27.73
N LYS A 489 29.92 25.11 -28.73
CA LYS A 489 29.01 26.24 -28.84
C LYS A 489 27.53 25.86 -28.65
N ARG A 490 26.81 26.63 -27.82
CA ARG A 490 25.34 26.60 -27.68
C ARG A 490 24.65 26.91 -29.02
N PRO A 491 23.77 26.05 -29.54
CA PRO A 491 22.74 26.45 -30.49
C PRO A 491 21.51 26.94 -29.72
N THR A 492 21.09 28.17 -30.04
CA THR A 492 19.84 28.78 -29.60
C THR A 492 18.63 28.07 -30.23
N GLY A 493 17.65 27.67 -29.39
CA GLY A 493 16.25 27.65 -29.83
C GLY A 493 15.54 26.33 -30.08
N HIS A 494 15.94 25.18 -29.51
CA HIS A 494 15.09 23.98 -29.49
C HIS A 494 14.54 23.72 -28.08
N LYS A 495 13.21 23.59 -27.99
CA LYS A 495 12.47 23.28 -26.77
C LYS A 495 12.99 21.98 -26.14
N TRP A 496 13.20 22.05 -24.83
CA TRP A 496 13.61 21.00 -23.91
C TRP A 496 12.57 19.87 -23.83
N LEU A 497 12.54 18.97 -24.82
CA LEU A 497 11.75 17.75 -24.77
C LEU A 497 12.67 16.57 -24.45
N VAL A 498 12.33 15.81 -23.41
CA VAL A 498 12.89 14.46 -23.19
C VAL A 498 12.54 13.63 -24.42
N ASP A 499 13.52 12.91 -24.99
CA ASP A 499 13.25 11.97 -26.06
C ASP A 499 12.39 10.82 -25.52
N LEU A 500 11.11 10.80 -25.92
CA LEU A 500 10.12 9.83 -25.44
C LEU A 500 10.40 8.42 -25.95
N ASN A 501 11.16 8.27 -27.03
CA ASN A 501 11.54 6.96 -27.56
C ASN A 501 12.76 6.36 -26.87
N ARG A 502 13.44 7.13 -26.01
CA ARG A 502 14.59 6.64 -25.24
C ARG A 502 14.12 5.65 -24.17
N LYS A 503 14.82 4.52 -24.08
CA LYS A 503 14.63 3.50 -23.02
C LYS A 503 15.01 4.06 -21.66
N SER A 504 14.29 3.65 -20.62
CA SER A 504 14.64 4.03 -19.24
C SER A 504 16.01 3.46 -18.84
N LYS A 505 16.76 4.23 -18.04
CA LYS A 505 18.03 3.79 -17.43
C LYS A 505 17.83 2.69 -16.39
N ASP A 506 16.75 2.75 -15.62
CA ASP A 506 16.43 1.81 -14.54
C ASP A 506 14.93 1.46 -14.60
N PRO A 507 14.51 0.50 -15.44
CA PRO A 507 13.10 0.25 -15.72
C PRO A 507 12.32 -0.20 -14.47
N TRP A 508 12.92 -1.07 -13.65
CA TRP A 508 12.32 -1.58 -12.42
C TRP A 508 12.15 -0.48 -11.36
N ARG A 509 13.07 0.47 -11.25
CA ARG A 509 12.95 1.62 -10.32
C ARG A 509 11.78 2.50 -10.72
N ASP A 510 11.64 2.80 -12.00
CA ASP A 510 10.60 3.71 -12.49
C ASP A 510 9.20 3.08 -12.34
N LEU A 511 9.07 1.78 -12.63
CA LEU A 511 7.83 1.01 -12.37
C LEU A 511 7.53 0.88 -10.87
N PHE A 512 8.57 0.68 -10.05
CA PHE A 512 8.43 0.66 -8.60
C PHE A 512 7.89 1.99 -8.06
N LEU A 513 8.46 3.13 -8.49
CA LEU A 513 7.99 4.46 -8.11
C LEU A 513 6.55 4.71 -8.58
N TRP A 514 6.21 4.31 -9.79
CA TRP A 514 4.86 4.40 -10.33
C TRP A 514 3.84 3.58 -9.51
N ALA A 515 4.20 2.38 -9.06
CA ALA A 515 3.34 1.54 -8.23
C ALA A 515 3.19 2.08 -6.80
N VAL A 516 4.29 2.56 -6.19
CA VAL A 516 4.30 3.16 -4.84
C VAL A 516 3.43 4.42 -4.80
N LEU A 517 3.54 5.30 -5.79
CA LEU A 517 2.76 6.54 -5.87
C LEU A 517 1.25 6.31 -6.03
N GLN A 518 0.84 5.15 -6.57
CA GLN A 518 -0.57 4.77 -6.69
C GLN A 518 -1.09 3.91 -5.54
N ASN A 519 -0.29 3.67 -4.50
CA ASN A 519 -0.63 2.81 -3.37
C ASN A 519 -0.92 1.34 -3.77
N ARG A 520 -0.23 0.82 -4.79
CA ARG A 520 -0.39 -0.57 -5.28
C ARG A 520 0.68 -1.49 -4.65
N HIS A 521 0.43 -1.96 -3.43
CA HIS A 521 1.44 -2.64 -2.61
C HIS A 521 1.98 -3.95 -3.20
N GLU A 522 1.11 -4.79 -3.79
CA GLU A 522 1.52 -6.10 -4.32
C GLU A 522 2.44 -5.95 -5.55
N MET A 523 2.10 -5.03 -6.46
CA MET A 523 2.94 -4.71 -7.61
C MET A 523 4.25 -4.04 -7.19
N ALA A 524 4.20 -3.07 -6.27
CA ALA A 524 5.40 -2.41 -5.78
C ALA A 524 6.35 -3.41 -5.09
N THR A 525 5.82 -4.36 -4.32
CA THR A 525 6.65 -5.41 -3.71
C THR A 525 7.32 -6.27 -4.79
N TYR A 526 6.61 -6.64 -5.85
CA TYR A 526 7.19 -7.39 -6.96
C TYR A 526 8.26 -6.59 -7.74
N PHE A 527 8.02 -5.31 -8.03
CA PHE A 527 9.05 -4.49 -8.68
C PHE A 527 10.29 -4.28 -7.80
N TRP A 528 10.12 -4.26 -6.48
CA TRP A 528 11.24 -4.25 -5.53
C TRP A 528 12.01 -5.58 -5.53
N THR A 529 11.33 -6.73 -5.65
CA THR A 529 12.01 -8.04 -5.77
C THR A 529 12.87 -8.12 -7.02
N MET A 530 12.47 -7.47 -8.12
CA MET A 530 13.22 -7.46 -9.38
C MET A 530 14.26 -6.34 -9.50
N GLY A 531 14.05 -5.20 -8.83
CA GLY A 531 14.93 -4.02 -8.94
C GLY A 531 16.29 -4.15 -8.24
N GLN A 532 17.27 -3.33 -8.63
CA GLN A 532 18.56 -3.21 -7.94
C GLN A 532 18.48 -2.23 -6.75
N GLU A 533 19.51 -2.21 -5.90
CA GLU A 533 19.62 -1.29 -4.74
C GLU A 533 18.42 -1.37 -3.78
N GLY A 534 18.16 -2.58 -3.27
CA GLY A 534 16.95 -2.91 -2.51
C GLY A 534 16.78 -2.09 -1.22
N VAL A 535 17.85 -1.84 -0.47
CA VAL A 535 17.78 -1.06 0.78
C VAL A 535 17.38 0.39 0.49
N ALA A 536 18.01 1.02 -0.51
CA ALA A 536 17.71 2.41 -0.90
C ALA A 536 16.28 2.54 -1.43
N ALA A 537 15.84 1.61 -2.28
CA ALA A 537 14.48 1.62 -2.85
C ALA A 537 13.39 1.49 -1.76
N ALA A 538 13.60 0.61 -0.77
CA ALA A 538 12.64 0.44 0.33
C ALA A 538 12.56 1.69 1.22
N LEU A 539 13.68 2.36 1.49
CA LEU A 539 13.70 3.63 2.24
C LEU A 539 13.03 4.77 1.47
N ALA A 540 13.26 4.87 0.16
CA ALA A 540 12.59 5.86 -0.69
C ALA A 540 11.07 5.65 -0.71
N ALA A 541 10.60 4.40 -0.84
CA ALA A 541 9.17 4.09 -0.75
C ALA A 541 8.59 4.39 0.63
N CYS A 542 9.34 4.13 1.70
CA CYS A 542 8.93 4.50 3.06
C CYS A 542 8.67 6.01 3.19
N LYS A 543 9.57 6.85 2.65
CA LYS A 543 9.39 8.31 2.64
C LYS A 543 8.16 8.72 1.83
N ILE A 544 8.03 8.23 0.58
CA ILE A 544 6.91 8.59 -0.30
C ILE A 544 5.57 8.25 0.37
N ILE A 545 5.44 7.06 0.93
CA ILE A 545 4.17 6.60 1.52
C ILE A 545 3.84 7.35 2.82
N LYS A 546 4.85 7.68 3.65
CA LYS A 546 4.64 8.53 4.82
C LYS A 546 4.08 9.89 4.42
N GLU A 547 4.69 10.58 3.45
CA GLU A 547 4.20 11.88 2.96
C GLU A 547 2.83 11.79 2.30
N MET A 548 2.59 10.77 1.46
CA MET A 548 1.28 10.53 0.84
C MET A 548 0.20 10.30 1.90
N SER A 549 0.49 9.56 2.97
CA SER A 549 -0.45 9.30 4.07
C SER A 549 -0.80 10.55 4.90
N HIS A 550 0.01 11.60 4.81
CA HIS A 550 -0.26 12.91 5.44
C HIS A 550 -1.11 13.81 4.55
N LEU A 551 -0.99 13.67 3.23
CA LEU A 551 -1.75 14.45 2.24
C LEU A 551 -3.13 13.84 1.93
N GLU A 552 -3.31 12.55 2.22
CA GLU A 552 -4.54 11.82 1.97
C GLU A 552 -5.70 12.29 2.88
N THR A 553 -6.87 12.51 2.27
CA THR A 553 -8.06 12.99 3.00
C THR A 553 -8.92 11.83 3.51
N GLU A 554 -8.90 10.69 2.83
CA GLU A 554 -9.62 9.49 3.24
C GLU A 554 -8.86 8.72 4.33
N ALA A 555 -9.46 8.61 5.52
CA ALA A 555 -8.82 8.00 6.69
C ALA A 555 -8.46 6.51 6.47
N GLU A 556 -9.27 5.76 5.72
CA GLU A 556 -9.03 4.34 5.49
C GLU A 556 -7.87 4.10 4.51
N VAL A 557 -7.79 4.90 3.44
CA VAL A 557 -6.65 4.86 2.51
C VAL A 557 -5.36 5.31 3.22
N ALA A 558 -5.43 6.39 4.00
CA ALA A 558 -4.29 6.85 4.82
C ALA A 558 -3.82 5.78 5.82
N ARG A 559 -4.75 5.00 6.39
CA ARG A 559 -4.43 3.87 7.28
C ARG A 559 -3.70 2.76 6.53
N THR A 560 -4.20 2.34 5.37
CA THR A 560 -3.51 1.32 4.53
C THR A 560 -2.10 1.75 4.14
N MET A 561 -1.90 3.02 3.78
CA MET A 561 -0.59 3.59 3.49
C MET A 561 0.35 3.49 4.70
N ARG A 562 -0.10 3.87 5.90
CA ARG A 562 0.74 3.78 7.13
C ARG A 562 1.06 2.35 7.53
N GLU A 563 0.19 1.40 7.20
CA GLU A 563 0.39 -0.03 7.44
C GLU A 563 1.42 -0.66 6.48
N ALA A 564 1.84 0.04 5.42
CA ALA A 564 2.84 -0.46 4.48
C ALA A 564 4.23 -0.62 5.13
N LYS A 565 4.79 -1.82 5.05
CA LYS A 565 5.97 -2.26 5.82
C LYS A 565 7.31 -2.07 5.08
N TYR A 566 7.47 -1.03 4.27
CA TYR A 566 8.72 -0.80 3.53
C TYR A 566 9.91 -0.52 4.45
N GLU A 567 9.70 0.09 5.62
CA GLU A 567 10.75 0.27 6.63
C GLU A 567 11.25 -1.08 7.18
N GLN A 568 10.33 -2.04 7.39
CA GLN A 568 10.67 -3.39 7.84
C GLN A 568 11.40 -4.18 6.74
N LEU A 569 10.97 -4.04 5.47
CA LEU A 569 11.67 -4.66 4.33
C LEU A 569 13.11 -4.17 4.20
N ALA A 570 13.36 -2.86 4.34
CA ALA A 570 14.71 -2.30 4.32
C ALA A 570 15.58 -2.83 5.48
N LEU A 571 14.97 -2.92 6.68
CA LEU A 571 15.59 -3.44 7.90
C LEU A 571 16.00 -4.90 7.77
N ASP A 572 15.08 -5.76 7.32
CA ASP A 572 15.30 -7.20 7.24
C ASP A 572 16.37 -7.53 6.19
N LEU A 573 16.33 -6.86 5.03
CA LEU A 573 17.36 -6.99 3.99
C LEU A 573 18.73 -6.52 4.50
N PHE A 574 18.79 -5.37 5.18
CA PHE A 574 20.05 -4.88 5.76
C PHE A 574 20.58 -5.81 6.86
N SER A 575 19.70 -6.41 7.66
CA SER A 575 20.05 -7.38 8.68
C SER A 575 20.74 -8.61 8.07
N GLU A 576 20.24 -9.10 6.94
CA GLU A 576 20.85 -10.21 6.21
C GLU A 576 22.22 -9.84 5.64
N CYS A 577 22.33 -8.64 5.04
CA CYS A 577 23.60 -8.10 4.57
C CYS A 577 24.65 -8.00 5.69
N TYR A 578 24.24 -7.50 6.86
CA TYR A 578 25.09 -7.33 8.04
C TYR A 578 25.54 -8.67 8.63
N ARG A 579 24.67 -9.68 8.65
CA ARG A 579 25.01 -11.04 9.13
C ARG A 579 26.05 -11.73 8.25
N ASN A 580 26.04 -11.49 6.95
CA ASN A 580 27.01 -12.06 6.03
C ASN A 580 28.37 -11.35 6.13
N SER A 581 28.38 -10.01 6.01
CA SER A 581 29.62 -9.23 6.10
C SER A 581 29.38 -7.84 6.67
N GLU A 582 29.98 -7.56 7.84
CA GLU A 582 29.87 -6.26 8.49
C GLU A 582 30.48 -5.14 7.65
N ASP A 583 31.67 -5.34 7.09
CA ASP A 583 32.39 -4.28 6.37
C ASP A 583 31.74 -3.93 5.02
N ARG A 584 31.22 -4.92 4.28
CA ARG A 584 30.44 -4.65 3.07
C ARG A 584 29.11 -3.96 3.39
N ALA A 585 28.46 -4.34 4.50
CA ALA A 585 27.26 -3.65 4.98
C ALA A 585 27.55 -2.19 5.39
N PHE A 586 28.71 -1.90 5.97
CA PHE A 586 29.13 -0.52 6.26
C PHE A 586 29.41 0.28 4.99
N ALA A 587 30.05 -0.33 3.99
CA ALA A 587 30.27 0.30 2.69
C ALA A 587 28.92 0.62 2.01
N LEU A 588 27.95 -0.29 2.08
CA LEU A 588 26.60 -0.11 1.54
C LEU A 588 25.88 1.12 2.13
N LEU A 589 26.03 1.38 3.45
CA LEU A 589 25.38 2.53 4.10
C LEU A 589 25.90 3.90 3.64
N VAL A 590 27.20 3.98 3.32
CA VAL A 590 27.95 5.22 3.04
C VAL A 590 28.10 5.51 1.55
N ARG A 591 27.95 4.48 0.72
CA ARG A 591 27.98 4.54 -0.75
C ARG A 591 26.94 5.52 -1.27
N ARG A 592 27.32 6.26 -2.31
CA ARG A 592 26.41 7.10 -3.10
C ARG A 592 25.74 6.25 -4.18
N ASN A 593 24.42 6.08 -4.06
CA ASN A 593 23.65 5.25 -4.99
C ASN A 593 23.47 5.96 -6.34
N HIS A 594 23.83 5.30 -7.44
CA HIS A 594 23.73 5.88 -8.78
C HIS A 594 22.28 5.99 -9.26
N SER A 595 21.43 5.02 -8.92
CA SER A 595 20.02 5.02 -9.31
C SER A 595 19.15 5.98 -8.47
N TRP A 596 19.68 6.52 -7.36
CA TRP A 596 19.00 7.49 -6.47
C TRP A 596 19.77 8.81 -6.34
N SER A 597 20.16 9.38 -7.49
CA SER A 597 20.81 10.70 -7.63
C SER A 597 22.01 10.96 -6.71
N ARG A 598 22.87 9.95 -6.50
CA ARG A 598 24.06 10.00 -5.64
C ARG A 598 23.79 10.28 -4.17
N THR A 599 22.63 9.87 -3.66
CA THR A 599 22.33 9.91 -2.23
C THR A 599 22.74 8.63 -1.51
N THR A 600 23.07 8.75 -0.22
CA THR A 600 23.44 7.60 0.62
C THR A 600 22.21 7.00 1.27
N CYS A 601 22.27 5.70 1.63
CA CYS A 601 21.19 5.04 2.35
C CYS A 601 20.91 5.71 3.71
N LEU A 602 21.96 6.21 4.39
CA LEU A 602 21.80 6.95 5.64
C LEU A 602 21.03 8.27 5.44
N HIS A 603 21.29 8.99 4.35
CA HIS A 603 20.57 10.22 4.06
C HIS A 603 19.09 9.94 3.75
N LEU A 604 18.80 8.95 2.90
CA LEU A 604 17.44 8.51 2.61
C LEU A 604 16.69 8.07 3.88
N ALA A 605 17.35 7.32 4.76
CA ALA A 605 16.78 6.90 6.04
C ALA A 605 16.45 8.09 6.96
N THR A 606 17.30 9.12 6.98
CA THR A 606 17.01 10.35 7.76
C THR A 606 15.83 11.13 7.20
N GLU A 607 15.74 11.28 5.88
CA GLU A 607 14.62 11.98 5.24
C GLU A 607 13.30 11.21 5.44
N ALA A 608 13.36 9.87 5.43
CA ALA A 608 12.26 8.96 5.70
C ALA A 608 11.80 8.91 7.16
N ASP A 609 12.52 9.55 8.09
CA ASP A 609 12.32 9.41 9.54
C ASP A 609 12.19 7.92 9.93
N ALA A 610 13.10 7.09 9.41
CA ALA A 610 13.09 5.63 9.55
C ALA A 610 13.73 5.21 10.89
N LYS A 611 12.99 5.45 11.98
CA LYS A 611 13.47 5.25 13.36
C LYS A 611 13.86 3.82 13.68
N ALA A 612 13.11 2.84 13.17
CA ALA A 612 13.43 1.44 13.40
C ALA A 612 14.71 1.03 12.67
N PHE A 613 14.93 1.56 11.45
CA PHE A 613 16.16 1.35 10.68
C PHE A 613 17.41 1.82 11.44
N PHE A 614 17.39 3.03 12.01
CA PHE A 614 18.50 3.52 12.82
C PHE A 614 18.66 2.78 14.14
N ALA A 615 17.60 2.18 14.69
CA ALA A 615 17.68 1.43 15.92
C ALA A 615 18.31 0.03 15.75
N HIS A 616 18.48 -0.45 14.51
CA HIS A 616 19.14 -1.71 14.19
C HIS A 616 20.58 -1.75 14.68
N ASP A 617 20.99 -2.88 15.24
CA ASP A 617 22.29 -3.05 15.89
C ASP A 617 23.45 -2.84 14.91
N GLY A 618 23.33 -3.27 13.64
CA GLY A 618 24.36 -3.06 12.62
C GLY A 618 24.60 -1.57 12.29
N VAL A 619 23.53 -0.76 12.26
CA VAL A 619 23.65 0.70 12.06
C VAL A 619 24.27 1.34 13.30
N GLN A 620 23.88 0.90 14.50
CA GLN A 620 24.46 1.39 15.75
C GLN A 620 25.93 0.98 15.94
N ALA A 621 26.33 -0.19 15.46
CA ALA A 621 27.72 -0.65 15.41
C ALA A 621 28.54 0.24 14.48
N PHE A 622 28.02 0.53 13.28
CA PHE A 622 28.62 1.47 12.34
C PHE A 622 28.81 2.87 12.94
N LEU A 623 27.77 3.41 13.58
CA LEU A 623 27.86 4.72 14.26
C LEU A 623 28.84 4.71 15.43
N THR A 624 28.99 3.57 16.10
CA THR A 624 30.01 3.40 17.15
C THR A 624 31.42 3.39 16.55
N LYS A 625 31.63 2.75 15.39
CA LYS A 625 32.89 2.80 14.63
C LYS A 625 33.23 4.24 14.22
N ILE A 626 32.27 5.00 13.69
CA ILE A 626 32.46 6.43 13.36
C ILE A 626 32.79 7.24 14.62
N TRP A 627 32.09 7.00 15.74
CA TRP A 627 32.27 7.75 16.98
C TRP A 627 33.68 7.63 17.55
N TRP A 628 34.25 6.43 17.51
CA TRP A 628 35.62 6.15 17.97
C TRP A 628 36.69 6.51 16.93
N GLY A 629 36.33 6.63 15.65
CA GLY A 629 37.25 6.96 14.56
C GLY A 629 38.30 5.87 14.38
N ASP A 630 39.57 6.26 14.28
CA ASP A 630 40.70 5.34 14.09
C ASP A 630 41.14 4.61 15.39
N MET A 631 40.46 4.86 16.52
CA MET A 631 40.70 4.20 17.80
C MET A 631 39.81 2.96 17.96
N ALA A 632 40.30 1.96 18.69
CA ALA A 632 39.51 0.77 18.99
C ALA A 632 38.27 1.09 19.86
N THR A 633 37.14 0.47 19.51
CA THR A 633 35.81 0.69 20.13
C THR A 633 35.70 0.25 21.59
N GLY A 634 36.61 -0.61 22.06
CA GLY A 634 36.60 -1.17 23.42
C GLY A 634 37.43 -0.40 24.46
N THR A 635 37.95 0.79 24.12
CA THR A 635 38.80 1.54 25.06
C THR A 635 37.97 2.15 26.21
N PRO A 636 38.33 1.92 27.50
CA PRO A 636 37.58 2.47 28.62
C PRO A 636 37.77 3.99 28.73
N ILE A 637 36.69 4.70 29.08
CA ILE A 637 36.65 6.18 29.13
C ILE A 637 37.72 6.76 30.07
N LEU A 638 38.07 6.06 31.16
CA LEU A 638 39.12 6.51 32.09
C LEU A 638 40.50 6.60 31.41
N ARG A 639 40.83 5.66 30.50
CA ARG A 639 42.08 5.71 29.74
C ARG A 639 42.08 6.86 28.75
N LEU A 640 40.92 7.15 28.14
CA LEU A 640 40.72 8.31 27.26
C LEU A 640 40.91 9.63 28.02
N LEU A 641 40.30 9.76 29.20
CA LEU A 641 40.45 10.94 30.06
C LEU A 641 41.90 11.13 30.52
N GLY A 642 42.58 10.04 30.89
CA GLY A 642 44.01 10.07 31.23
C GLY A 642 44.87 10.58 30.06
N ALA A 643 44.62 10.07 28.84
CA ALA A 643 45.33 10.51 27.63
C ALA A 643 44.99 11.95 27.21
N PHE A 644 43.77 12.42 27.49
CA PHE A 644 43.37 13.82 27.26
C PHE A 644 44.09 14.79 28.19
N ILE A 645 44.20 14.46 29.48
CA ILE A 645 44.87 15.30 30.49
C ILE A 645 46.39 15.28 30.31
N CYS A 646 46.96 14.12 29.98
CA CYS A 646 48.40 13.96 29.74
C CYS A 646 48.64 13.44 28.32
N PRO A 647 48.86 14.33 27.33
CA PRO A 647 49.01 13.94 25.93
C PRO A 647 50.21 13.01 25.67
N ALA A 648 51.20 12.96 26.57
CA ALA A 648 52.31 12.02 26.49
C ALA A 648 51.85 10.55 26.55
N LEU A 649 50.71 10.26 27.19
CA LEU A 649 50.15 8.92 27.29
C LEU A 649 49.59 8.38 25.95
N ILE A 650 49.31 9.25 24.97
CA ILE A 650 48.83 8.86 23.63
C ILE A 650 49.87 7.98 22.93
N TYR A 651 51.15 8.24 23.16
CA TYR A 651 52.28 7.52 22.55
C TYR A 651 52.60 6.20 23.25
N THR A 652 51.91 5.88 24.35
CA THR A 652 52.03 4.58 25.03
C THR A 652 50.99 3.59 24.50
N ASN A 653 51.15 2.30 24.81
CA ASN A 653 50.19 1.23 24.45
C ASN A 653 48.88 1.28 25.26
N LEU A 654 48.56 2.41 25.92
CA LEU A 654 47.32 2.60 26.67
C LEU A 654 46.08 2.65 25.76
N ILE A 655 46.26 3.14 24.53
CA ILE A 655 45.24 3.25 23.48
C ILE A 655 45.71 2.45 22.27
N THR A 656 44.88 1.51 21.84
CA THR A 656 45.07 0.72 20.62
C THR A 656 44.45 1.45 19.43
N PHE A 657 45.25 1.72 18.41
CA PHE A 657 44.79 2.27 17.13
C PHE A 657 44.66 1.15 16.10
N SER A 658 43.74 1.31 15.13
CA SER A 658 43.42 0.24 14.17
C SER A 658 44.60 -0.21 13.29
N ASP A 659 45.67 0.59 13.15
CA ASP A 659 46.88 0.26 12.38
C ASP A 659 47.93 -0.53 13.20
N ASP A 660 47.78 -0.65 14.52
CA ASP A 660 48.75 -1.34 15.40
C ASP A 660 48.55 -2.88 15.42
N VAL A 661 47.64 -3.43 14.61
CA VAL A 661 47.57 -4.86 14.33
C VAL A 661 48.56 -5.16 13.20
N PRO A 662 49.72 -5.81 13.46
CA PRO A 662 50.62 -6.17 12.39
C PRO A 662 49.89 -7.09 11.39
N PRO A 663 50.09 -6.93 10.07
CA PRO A 663 49.63 -7.93 9.13
C PRO A 663 50.24 -9.25 9.57
N ARG A 664 49.40 -10.23 9.93
CA ARG A 664 49.91 -11.57 10.18
C ARG A 664 50.57 -12.03 8.90
N THR A 665 51.84 -12.37 9.03
CA THR A 665 52.70 -12.88 7.97
C THR A 665 52.25 -14.29 7.57
N ASP A 666 51.12 -14.43 6.88
CA ASP A 666 50.78 -15.63 6.13
C ASP A 666 51.18 -15.38 4.67
N LEU A 667 52.51 -15.38 4.46
CA LEU A 667 53.17 -15.13 3.19
C LEU A 667 53.15 -16.39 2.31
N GLU A 668 51.97 -16.95 2.03
CA GLU A 668 51.82 -18.06 1.07
C GLU A 668 50.55 -18.05 0.20
N ASP A 669 49.61 -17.10 0.37
CA ASP A 669 48.37 -17.03 -0.46
C ASP A 669 48.29 -15.84 -1.44
N LEU A 670 49.41 -15.15 -1.71
CA LEU A 670 49.43 -13.99 -2.64
C LEU A 670 49.48 -14.39 -4.13
N GLN A 671 48.58 -15.27 -4.57
CA GLN A 671 48.33 -15.49 -5.98
C GLN A 671 46.84 -15.76 -6.31
N GLU A 672 45.94 -14.98 -5.72
CA GLU A 672 44.58 -14.80 -6.26
C GLU A 672 44.23 -13.30 -6.34
N PRO A 673 43.87 -12.78 -7.53
CA PRO A 673 43.48 -11.38 -7.71
C PRO A 673 42.12 -11.01 -7.06
N ASP A 674 41.50 -11.94 -6.31
CA ASP A 674 40.24 -11.79 -5.58
C ASP A 674 40.39 -11.74 -4.05
N SER A 675 41.62 -11.61 -3.52
CA SER A 675 41.83 -11.57 -2.06
C SER A 675 41.19 -10.33 -1.41
N LEU A 676 40.48 -10.56 -0.30
CA LEU A 676 39.82 -9.54 0.52
C LEU A 676 40.75 -8.36 0.85
N ASP A 677 42.06 -8.59 0.97
CA ASP A 677 43.07 -7.58 1.32
C ASP A 677 43.27 -6.50 0.24
N ALA A 678 43.05 -6.82 -1.05
CA ALA A 678 43.02 -5.82 -2.12
C ALA A 678 41.77 -4.93 -2.03
N GLU A 679 40.62 -5.49 -1.63
CA GLU A 679 39.40 -4.75 -1.33
C GLU A 679 39.58 -3.85 -0.09
N TRP A 680 40.24 -4.35 0.97
CA TRP A 680 40.58 -3.59 2.18
C TRP A 680 41.43 -2.36 1.87
N SER A 681 42.43 -2.51 1.00
CA SER A 681 43.29 -1.43 0.55
C SER A 681 42.52 -0.29 -0.14
N LEU A 682 41.46 -0.63 -0.90
CA LEU A 682 40.62 0.33 -1.62
C LEU A 682 39.52 0.95 -0.75
N LEU A 683 38.99 0.21 0.24
CA LEU A 683 37.97 0.71 1.18
C LEU A 683 38.54 1.67 2.25
N TYR A 684 39.83 1.53 2.59
CA TYR A 684 40.53 2.32 3.60
C TYR A 684 41.52 3.34 3.04
N SER A 685 41.99 3.22 1.80
CA SER A 685 42.88 4.23 1.22
C SER A 685 42.11 5.52 0.95
N THR A 686 42.55 6.59 1.61
CA THR A 686 42.16 7.96 1.26
C THR A 686 42.57 8.17 -0.20
N GLY A 687 41.62 8.47 -1.09
CA GLY A 687 41.76 8.54 -2.56
C GLY A 687 42.71 9.62 -3.11
N GLY A 688 43.89 9.81 -2.50
CA GLY A 688 44.95 10.69 -2.98
C GLY A 688 46.35 10.06 -2.98
N GLN A 689 46.49 8.75 -2.70
CA GLN A 689 47.80 8.09 -2.69
C GLN A 689 48.06 7.13 -3.85
N VAL A 690 47.04 6.65 -4.56
CA VAL A 690 47.24 5.70 -5.68
C VAL A 690 47.80 6.39 -6.93
N GLU A 691 47.36 7.61 -7.23
CA GLU A 691 47.87 8.37 -8.40
C GLU A 691 49.29 8.92 -8.21
N LYS A 692 49.83 8.89 -6.98
CA LYS A 692 51.21 9.27 -6.68
C LYS A 692 52.19 8.10 -6.59
N LEU A 693 51.70 6.87 -6.64
CA LEU A 693 52.59 5.70 -6.57
C LEU A 693 53.19 5.32 -7.93
N MET A 694 52.66 5.86 -9.04
CA MET A 694 53.11 5.49 -10.39
C MET A 694 53.91 6.57 -11.13
N GLU A 695 53.98 7.80 -10.63
CA GLU A 695 54.88 8.83 -11.16
C GLU A 695 55.48 9.70 -10.04
N ALA A 696 56.65 9.30 -9.53
CA ALA A 696 57.56 10.23 -8.87
C ALA A 696 59.03 9.83 -9.14
N PRO A 697 59.85 10.71 -9.72
CA PRO A 697 61.26 10.45 -9.90
C PRO A 697 61.99 10.53 -8.55
N ARG A 698 62.99 9.65 -8.38
CA ARG A 698 63.94 9.62 -7.27
C ARG A 698 64.52 11.01 -6.99
N ALA A 699 64.19 11.61 -5.85
CA ALA A 699 64.98 12.69 -5.26
C ALA A 699 64.87 12.67 -3.72
N GLN A 700 66.02 12.89 -3.09
CA GLN A 700 66.36 12.64 -1.69
C GLN A 700 65.69 13.60 -0.70
N GLY A 701 65.41 13.09 0.51
CA GLY A 701 65.02 13.88 1.67
C GLY A 701 64.44 13.00 2.78
N ALA A 702 65.29 12.25 3.48
CA ALA A 702 64.91 11.42 4.63
C ALA A 702 64.47 12.31 5.81
N GLN A 703 63.17 12.61 5.90
CA GLN A 703 62.54 12.95 7.18
C GLN A 703 62.24 11.64 7.92
N SER A 704 62.71 11.55 9.17
CA SER A 704 62.69 10.35 10.00
C SER A 704 61.28 9.70 10.10
N PRO A 705 61.14 8.37 9.96
CA PRO A 705 59.87 7.64 10.08
C PRO A 705 59.18 7.81 11.46
N GLN A 706 59.90 8.24 12.49
CA GLN A 706 59.36 8.54 13.82
C GLN A 706 58.53 9.84 13.86
N ALA A 707 58.94 10.90 13.16
CA ALA A 707 58.21 12.18 13.17
C ALA A 707 56.87 12.05 12.46
N THR A 708 56.83 11.31 11.34
CA THR A 708 55.59 10.97 10.64
C THR A 708 54.68 10.11 11.49
N PHE A 709 55.20 9.13 12.24
CA PHE A 709 54.45 8.31 13.18
C PHE A 709 53.84 9.11 14.35
N LEU A 710 54.62 10.00 14.98
CA LEU A 710 54.15 10.83 16.10
C LEU A 710 53.05 11.81 15.67
N LEU A 711 53.20 12.41 14.48
CA LEU A 711 52.23 13.36 13.93
C LEU A 711 50.94 12.66 13.44
N THR A 712 51.04 11.45 12.88
CA THR A 712 49.84 10.68 12.49
C THR A 712 49.05 10.26 13.72
N ARG A 713 49.68 9.68 14.74
CA ARG A 713 48.98 9.26 15.97
C ARG A 713 48.32 10.44 16.70
N TRP A 714 48.99 11.59 16.75
CA TRP A 714 48.41 12.83 17.26
C TRP A 714 47.17 13.27 16.48
N ARG A 715 47.25 13.28 15.14
CA ARG A 715 46.12 13.64 14.27
C ARG A 715 44.95 12.66 14.39
N LYS A 716 45.22 11.36 14.49
CA LYS A 716 44.20 10.31 14.64
C LYS A 716 43.45 10.43 15.97
N PHE A 717 44.17 10.69 17.07
CA PHE A 717 43.55 10.90 18.38
C PHE A 717 42.64 12.13 18.39
N TRP A 718 43.18 13.31 18.08
CA TRP A 718 42.42 14.58 18.09
C TRP A 718 41.41 14.70 16.94
N GLY A 719 41.49 13.82 15.93
CA GLY A 719 40.52 13.73 14.84
C GLY A 719 39.28 12.91 15.18
N ALA A 720 39.33 12.08 16.23
CA ALA A 720 38.22 11.21 16.60
C ALA A 720 37.07 11.98 17.28
N PRO A 721 35.80 11.81 16.88
CA PRO A 721 34.66 12.55 17.44
C PRO A 721 34.54 12.44 18.96
N VAL A 722 34.83 11.27 19.53
CA VAL A 722 34.80 11.05 20.99
C VAL A 722 35.78 11.95 21.76
N THR A 723 36.95 12.27 21.20
CA THR A 723 37.93 13.16 21.86
C THR A 723 37.49 14.61 21.78
N VAL A 724 36.93 15.01 20.62
CA VAL A 724 36.34 16.33 20.40
C VAL A 724 35.17 16.55 21.36
N PHE A 725 34.30 15.56 21.53
CA PHE A 725 33.21 15.60 22.50
C PHE A 725 33.73 15.73 23.93
N LEU A 726 34.67 14.88 24.35
CA LEU A 726 35.25 14.95 25.69
C LEU A 726 35.91 16.32 25.94
N GLY A 727 36.63 16.85 24.97
CA GLY A 727 37.23 18.18 25.05
C GLY A 727 36.18 19.28 25.20
N ASN A 728 35.10 19.22 24.44
CA ASN A 728 33.98 20.16 24.59
C ASN A 728 33.34 20.07 25.97
N VAL A 729 33.11 18.87 26.51
CA VAL A 729 32.54 18.68 27.86
C VAL A 729 33.45 19.30 28.93
N VAL A 730 34.74 18.96 28.92
CA VAL A 730 35.72 19.47 29.91
C VAL A 730 35.81 20.99 29.83
N MET A 731 35.90 21.55 28.62
CA MET A 731 35.98 22.99 28.42
C MET A 731 34.67 23.70 28.79
N TYR A 732 33.52 23.07 28.60
CA TYR A 732 32.23 23.63 29.01
C TYR A 732 32.07 23.70 30.53
N PHE A 733 32.52 22.67 31.27
CA PHE A 733 32.57 22.75 32.74
C PHE A 733 33.54 23.83 33.22
N ALA A 734 34.69 24.02 32.55
CA ALA A 734 35.60 25.11 32.85
C ALA A 734 34.96 26.49 32.59
N PHE A 735 34.18 26.63 31.52
CA PHE A 735 33.39 27.82 31.24
C PHE A 735 32.36 28.12 32.34
N LEU A 736 31.58 27.13 32.77
CA LEU A 736 30.61 27.31 33.86
C LEU A 736 31.28 27.67 35.19
N PHE A 737 32.44 27.07 35.49
CA PHE A 737 33.22 27.41 36.66
C PHE A 737 33.73 28.86 36.61
N LEU A 738 34.27 29.29 35.46
CA LEU A 738 34.70 30.67 35.24
C LEU A 738 33.53 31.65 35.36
N PHE A 739 32.37 31.32 34.76
CA PHE A 739 31.16 32.14 34.87
C PHE A 739 30.73 32.29 36.33
N THR A 740 30.70 31.18 37.08
CA THR A 740 30.36 31.17 38.51
C THR A 740 31.34 32.04 39.31
N TYR A 741 32.64 31.90 39.08
CA TYR A 741 33.67 32.69 39.73
C TYR A 741 33.49 34.20 39.46
N VAL A 742 33.26 34.56 38.21
CA VAL A 742 33.00 35.96 37.80
C VAL A 742 31.75 36.50 38.51
N LEU A 743 30.64 35.76 38.51
CA LEU A 743 29.38 36.24 39.08
C LEU A 743 29.43 36.35 40.61
N LEU A 744 30.07 35.41 41.31
CA LEU A 744 30.08 35.37 42.77
C LEU A 744 31.22 36.20 43.40
N VAL A 745 32.40 36.25 42.78
CA VAL A 745 33.62 36.80 43.40
C VAL A 745 34.09 38.09 42.74
N ASP A 746 34.21 38.12 41.41
CA ASP A 746 34.94 39.18 40.69
C ASP A 746 34.04 40.18 39.94
N PHE A 747 32.76 40.28 40.31
CA PHE A 747 31.78 41.19 39.69
C PHE A 747 31.89 42.62 40.23
N ARG A 748 32.79 43.43 39.66
CA ARG A 748 33.11 44.78 40.18
C ARG A 748 32.25 45.90 39.57
N PRO A 749 31.80 46.89 40.36
CA PRO A 749 31.05 48.03 39.85
C PRO A 749 31.93 49.05 39.09
N PRO A 750 31.38 49.78 38.09
CA PRO A 750 32.08 50.90 37.45
C PRO A 750 32.39 51.99 38.48
N PRO A 751 33.60 52.62 38.49
CA PRO A 751 34.44 52.96 37.33
C PRO A 751 35.65 52.05 37.04
N GLN A 752 35.86 50.95 37.76
CA GLN A 752 37.09 50.13 37.67
C GLN A 752 37.20 49.23 36.41
N GLY A 753 36.29 49.38 35.45
CA GLY A 753 36.25 48.58 34.21
C GLY A 753 35.99 47.07 34.46
N PRO A 754 35.81 46.27 33.39
CA PRO A 754 35.70 44.83 33.54
C PRO A 754 37.05 44.22 33.93
N SER A 755 37.03 43.23 34.82
CA SER A 755 38.25 42.52 35.25
C SER A 755 38.79 41.62 34.13
N GLY A 756 40.05 41.18 34.24
CA GLY A 756 40.63 40.27 33.25
C GLY A 756 39.88 38.92 33.15
N SER A 757 39.29 38.45 34.25
CA SER A 757 38.48 37.22 34.28
C SER A 757 37.15 37.41 33.53
N GLU A 758 36.53 38.59 33.66
CA GLU A 758 35.31 38.97 32.92
C GLU A 758 35.56 39.15 31.43
N VAL A 759 36.66 39.78 31.05
CA VAL A 759 37.04 39.91 29.63
C VAL A 759 37.29 38.53 29.02
N THR A 760 37.89 37.61 29.77
CA THR A 760 38.06 36.21 29.34
C THR A 760 36.72 35.51 29.13
N LEU A 761 35.74 35.75 30.01
CA LEU A 761 34.38 35.23 29.86
C LEU A 761 33.67 35.78 28.61
N TYR A 762 33.77 37.10 28.35
CA TYR A 762 33.21 37.71 27.14
C TYR A 762 33.83 37.14 25.87
N PHE A 763 35.15 36.97 25.85
CA PHE A 763 35.85 36.34 24.73
C PHE A 763 35.36 34.90 24.52
N TRP A 764 35.15 34.14 25.60
CA TRP A 764 34.64 32.78 25.52
C TRP A 764 33.24 32.71 24.92
N VAL A 765 32.30 33.52 25.39
CA VAL A 765 30.94 33.56 24.83
C VAL A 765 30.95 34.03 23.38
N PHE A 766 31.82 34.99 23.03
CA PHE A 766 32.01 35.37 21.63
C PHE A 766 32.47 34.19 20.75
N THR A 767 33.35 33.31 21.25
CA THR A 767 33.72 32.10 20.50
C THR A 767 32.58 31.10 20.36
N LEU A 768 31.66 31.01 21.33
CA LEU A 768 30.44 30.20 21.21
C LEU A 768 29.49 30.77 20.15
N VAL A 769 29.29 32.09 20.13
CA VAL A 769 28.47 32.76 19.10
C VAL A 769 29.01 32.49 17.69
N LEU A 770 30.33 32.54 17.51
CA LEU A 770 30.95 32.20 16.22
C LEU A 770 30.72 30.75 15.81
N GLU A 771 30.67 29.83 16.76
CA GLU A 771 30.37 28.42 16.48
C GLU A 771 28.90 28.21 16.10
N GLU A 772 27.96 28.87 16.78
CA GLU A 772 26.53 28.84 16.40
C GLU A 772 26.32 29.45 15.00
N ILE A 773 27.02 30.54 14.68
CA ILE A 773 27.00 31.11 13.32
C ILE A 773 27.60 30.12 12.31
N ARG A 774 28.67 29.40 12.65
CA ARG A 774 29.21 28.36 11.77
C ARG A 774 28.16 27.28 11.50
N GLN A 775 27.53 26.77 12.55
CA GLN A 775 26.53 25.70 12.50
C GLN A 775 25.26 26.11 11.75
N GLY A 776 24.80 27.36 11.90
CA GLY A 776 23.63 27.88 11.22
C GLY A 776 23.86 28.21 9.73
N PHE A 777 25.05 28.69 9.34
CA PHE A 777 25.27 29.24 8.00
C PHE A 777 26.13 28.38 7.05
N PHE A 778 27.13 27.65 7.57
CA PHE A 778 28.20 27.06 6.75
C PHE A 778 28.09 25.55 6.49
N THR A 779 26.98 24.93 6.88
CA THR A 779 26.81 23.47 6.84
C THR A 779 26.40 22.92 5.46
N ASP A 780 25.91 23.77 4.54
CA ASP A 780 25.61 23.36 3.16
C ASP A 780 25.78 24.48 2.11
N GLU A 781 26.30 24.17 0.92
CA GLU A 781 26.65 25.19 -0.10
C GLU A 781 25.46 25.58 -1.03
N ASP A 782 24.38 24.80 -1.06
CA ASP A 782 23.34 24.90 -2.12
C ASP A 782 21.96 25.47 -1.69
N THR A 783 21.74 25.88 -0.43
CA THR A 783 20.40 26.33 0.05
C THR A 783 20.31 27.83 0.40
N HIS A 784 19.15 28.43 0.10
CA HIS A 784 18.82 29.83 0.44
C HIS A 784 18.96 30.10 1.95
N LEU A 785 19.58 31.22 2.32
CA LEU A 785 19.86 31.62 3.71
C LEU A 785 18.62 31.62 4.62
N VAL A 786 17.46 32.00 4.08
CA VAL A 786 16.20 32.03 4.84
C VAL A 786 15.76 30.62 5.26
N LYS A 787 15.81 29.65 4.34
CA LYS A 787 15.41 28.26 4.64
C LYS A 787 16.33 27.63 5.69
N LYS A 788 17.64 27.93 5.65
CA LYS A 788 18.60 27.51 6.67
C LYS A 788 18.28 28.07 8.05
N PHE A 789 17.98 29.36 8.13
CA PHE A 789 17.59 30.00 9.39
C PHE A 789 16.28 29.41 9.93
N THR A 790 15.29 29.16 9.07
CA THR A 790 14.03 28.52 9.47
C THR A 790 14.27 27.12 10.06
N LEU A 791 15.10 26.29 9.42
CA LEU A 791 15.47 24.96 9.91
C LEU A 791 16.24 25.03 11.25
N TYR A 792 17.16 25.99 11.39
CA TYR A 792 17.91 26.19 12.64
C TYR A 792 16.99 26.56 13.80
N VAL A 793 16.01 27.45 13.57
CA VAL A 793 15.05 27.91 14.57
C VAL A 793 13.97 26.87 14.86
N GLU A 794 13.84 25.80 14.08
CA GLU A 794 12.84 24.75 14.36
C GLU A 794 13.20 23.94 15.61
N ASP A 795 14.48 23.66 15.82
CA ASP A 795 15.00 22.91 16.97
C ASP A 795 14.82 23.68 18.29
N ASN A 796 14.29 22.99 19.30
CA ASN A 796 14.04 23.54 20.64
C ASN A 796 15.34 23.87 21.39
N TRP A 797 16.43 23.12 21.16
CA TRP A 797 17.70 23.37 21.84
C TRP A 797 18.41 24.59 21.26
N ASN A 798 18.37 24.77 19.94
CA ASN A 798 18.89 25.97 19.29
C ASN A 798 18.14 27.23 19.72
N LYS A 799 16.81 27.15 19.96
CA LYS A 799 16.05 28.25 20.58
C LYS A 799 16.59 28.60 21.97
N CYS A 800 16.89 27.60 22.80
CA CYS A 800 17.47 27.80 24.13
C CYS A 800 18.84 28.51 24.04
N ASP A 801 19.67 28.12 23.09
CA ASP A 801 20.98 28.74 22.85
C ASP A 801 20.86 30.20 22.37
N MET A 802 19.91 30.50 21.48
CA MET A 802 19.62 31.87 21.06
C MET A 802 19.13 32.73 22.22
N VAL A 803 18.29 32.18 23.11
CA VAL A 803 17.83 32.87 24.33
C VAL A 803 18.98 33.14 25.29
N ALA A 804 19.87 32.17 25.51
CA ALA A 804 21.07 32.35 26.36
C ALA A 804 21.98 33.46 25.80
N ILE A 805 22.30 33.42 24.50
CA ILE A 805 23.15 34.46 23.88
C ILE A 805 22.49 35.85 23.99
N PHE A 806 21.18 35.93 23.78
CA PHE A 806 20.44 37.19 23.91
C PHE A 806 20.47 37.73 25.35
N LEU A 807 20.20 36.89 26.35
CA LEU A 807 20.25 37.27 27.76
C LEU A 807 21.66 37.69 28.19
N PHE A 808 22.69 37.01 27.70
CA PHE A 808 24.08 37.38 27.95
C PHE A 808 24.40 38.77 27.40
N ILE A 809 24.05 39.05 26.14
CA ILE A 809 24.28 40.38 25.52
C ILE A 809 23.53 41.46 26.30
N LEU A 810 22.28 41.21 26.67
CA LEU A 810 21.48 42.12 27.46
C LEU A 810 22.10 42.37 28.84
N GLY A 811 22.51 41.30 29.53
CA GLY A 811 23.14 41.37 30.86
C GLY A 811 24.46 42.13 30.84
N VAL A 812 25.31 41.89 29.84
CA VAL A 812 26.57 42.64 29.64
C VAL A 812 26.29 44.11 29.32
N THR A 813 25.27 44.40 28.49
CA THR A 813 24.88 45.78 28.15
C THR A 813 24.40 46.54 29.38
N CYS A 814 23.52 45.93 30.20
CA CYS A 814 23.07 46.50 31.47
C CYS A 814 24.24 46.68 32.45
N ARG A 815 25.20 45.76 32.46
CA ARG A 815 26.40 45.85 33.30
C ARG A 815 27.31 47.02 32.92
N MET A 816 27.31 47.48 31.66
CA MET A 816 28.08 48.68 31.25
C MET A 816 27.44 50.00 31.71
N LEU A 817 26.15 49.99 32.09
CA LEU A 817 25.40 51.17 32.49
C LEU A 817 25.33 51.26 34.03
N PRO A 818 25.82 52.35 34.65
CA PRO A 818 25.87 52.47 36.12
C PRO A 818 24.47 52.49 36.77
N SER A 819 23.44 52.94 36.07
CA SER A 819 22.06 53.01 36.58
C SER A 819 21.36 51.65 36.67
N VAL A 820 21.81 50.66 35.90
CA VAL A 820 21.17 49.32 35.80
C VAL A 820 22.17 48.19 36.10
N PHE A 821 23.22 48.48 36.87
CA PHE A 821 24.27 47.52 37.23
C PHE A 821 23.72 46.30 37.98
N GLU A 822 22.87 46.50 38.99
CA GLU A 822 22.24 45.41 39.75
C GLU A 822 21.26 44.59 38.89
N ALA A 823 20.59 45.25 37.94
CA ALA A 823 19.77 44.56 36.95
C ALA A 823 20.65 43.69 36.02
N GLY A 824 21.82 44.18 35.61
CA GLY A 824 22.81 43.40 34.86
C GLY A 824 23.29 42.15 35.60
N ARG A 825 23.58 42.26 36.90
CA ARG A 825 23.90 41.10 37.76
C ARG A 825 22.76 40.09 37.80
N THR A 826 21.53 40.58 37.95
CA THR A 826 20.32 39.75 38.01
C THR A 826 20.07 39.01 36.69
N VAL A 827 20.21 39.69 35.54
CA VAL A 827 20.08 39.09 34.21
C VAL A 827 21.16 38.05 33.96
N LEU A 828 22.43 38.34 34.29
CA LEU A 828 23.52 37.38 34.14
C LEU A 828 23.39 36.16 35.06
N ALA A 829 22.75 36.31 36.23
CA ALA A 829 22.46 35.18 37.11
C ALA A 829 21.39 34.24 36.53
N ILE A 830 20.34 34.80 35.91
CA ILE A 830 19.33 34.02 35.18
C ILE A 830 19.97 33.35 33.96
N ASP A 831 20.81 34.09 33.24
CA ASP A 831 21.53 33.59 32.07
C ASP A 831 22.45 32.40 32.41
N PHE A 832 23.14 32.44 33.55
CA PHE A 832 23.91 31.30 34.08
C PHE A 832 23.05 30.03 34.25
N MET A 833 21.80 30.17 34.70
CA MET A 833 20.88 29.03 34.80
C MET A 833 20.57 28.45 33.41
N VAL A 834 20.35 29.30 32.40
CA VAL A 834 20.09 28.85 31.02
C VAL A 834 21.29 28.13 30.43
N PHE A 835 22.51 28.67 30.60
CA PHE A 835 23.73 27.97 30.20
C PHE A 835 23.89 26.63 30.95
N THR A 836 23.55 26.57 32.23
CA THR A 836 23.60 25.30 32.98
C THR A 836 22.59 24.27 32.45
N LEU A 837 21.39 24.68 32.04
CA LEU A 837 20.38 23.79 31.43
C LEU A 837 20.89 23.15 30.12
N ARG A 838 21.76 23.84 29.37
CA ARG A 838 22.39 23.30 28.15
C ARG A 838 23.20 22.03 28.40
N LEU A 839 23.68 21.77 29.63
CA LEU A 839 24.35 20.51 29.98
C LEU A 839 23.48 19.28 29.73
N ILE A 840 22.15 19.41 29.89
CA ILE A 840 21.21 18.31 29.66
C ILE A 840 21.30 17.83 28.20
N HIS A 841 21.37 18.77 27.25
CA HIS A 841 21.52 18.45 25.83
C HIS A 841 22.85 17.76 25.53
N ILE A 842 23.96 18.22 26.13
CA ILE A 842 25.29 17.61 25.93
C ILE A 842 25.31 16.16 26.44
N PHE A 843 24.67 15.88 27.58
CA PHE A 843 24.60 14.52 28.12
C PHE A 843 23.56 13.61 27.45
N ALA A 844 22.74 14.13 26.54
CA ALA A 844 21.76 13.33 25.79
C ALA A 844 22.42 12.23 24.93
N ILE A 845 23.68 12.39 24.55
CA ILE A 845 24.44 11.36 23.80
C ILE A 845 24.75 10.10 24.63
N HIS A 846 24.69 10.19 25.96
CA HIS A 846 25.07 9.07 26.83
C HIS A 846 23.99 7.98 26.86
N LYS A 847 24.40 6.71 26.68
CA LYS A 847 23.52 5.53 26.58
C LYS A 847 22.51 5.38 27.72
N GLN A 848 22.87 5.73 28.96
CA GLN A 848 21.98 5.57 30.12
C GLN A 848 21.10 6.80 30.41
N LEU A 849 21.51 7.99 29.95
CA LEU A 849 20.84 9.26 30.27
C LEU A 849 19.95 9.73 29.11
N GLY A 850 20.35 9.48 27.87
CA GLY A 850 19.64 9.92 26.67
C GLY A 850 18.18 9.48 26.60
N PRO A 851 17.86 8.17 26.73
CA PRO A 851 16.46 7.73 26.72
C PRO A 851 15.61 8.38 27.83
N LYS A 852 16.21 8.65 28.99
CA LYS A 852 15.52 9.32 30.11
C LYS A 852 15.23 10.79 29.80
N ILE A 853 16.15 11.50 29.15
CA ILE A 853 15.95 12.89 28.73
C ILE A 853 14.79 12.98 27.72
N ILE A 854 14.68 12.01 26.81
CA ILE A 854 13.60 11.96 25.82
C ILE A 854 12.23 11.70 26.45
N ILE A 855 12.18 10.89 27.49
CA ILE A 855 10.97 10.68 28.28
C ILE A 855 10.54 12.01 28.93
N VAL A 856 11.47 12.72 29.58
CA VAL A 856 11.19 14.02 30.22
C VAL A 856 10.67 15.04 29.21
N GLU A 857 11.31 15.17 28.04
CA GLU A 857 10.87 16.10 26.99
C GLU A 857 9.42 15.86 26.56
N ARG A 858 9.01 14.58 26.41
CA ARG A 858 7.63 14.24 26.01
C ARG A 858 6.61 14.47 27.12
N MET A 859 6.99 14.24 28.38
CA MET A 859 6.14 14.49 29.54
C MET A 859 5.87 15.99 29.78
N MET A 860 6.69 16.90 29.24
CA MET A 860 6.46 18.35 29.36
C MET A 860 5.15 18.82 28.73
N LYS A 861 4.61 18.09 27.73
CA LYS A 861 3.28 18.41 27.16
C LYS A 861 2.17 18.23 28.20
N ASP A 862 2.23 17.16 28.99
CA ASP A 862 1.26 16.87 30.06
C ASP A 862 1.37 17.91 31.17
N VAL A 863 2.59 18.35 31.50
CA VAL A 863 2.86 19.43 32.47
C VAL A 863 2.17 20.72 32.06
N PHE A 864 2.22 21.08 30.77
CA PHE A 864 1.62 22.32 30.29
C PHE A 864 0.10 22.33 30.48
N PHE A 865 -0.58 21.23 30.12
CA PHE A 865 -2.04 21.11 30.34
C PHE A 865 -2.40 21.13 31.83
N PHE A 866 -1.61 20.48 32.67
CA PHE A 866 -1.78 20.52 34.11
C PHE A 866 -1.61 21.94 34.69
N LEU A 867 -0.52 22.64 34.32
CA LEU A 867 -0.23 23.99 34.80
C LEU A 867 -1.33 24.98 34.41
N PHE A 868 -2.00 24.78 33.27
CA PHE A 868 -3.16 25.56 32.87
C PHE A 868 -4.33 25.41 33.86
N PHE A 869 -4.75 24.17 34.16
CA PHE A 869 -5.82 23.92 35.14
C PHE A 869 -5.45 24.40 36.53
N LEU A 870 -4.21 24.17 36.95
CA LEU A 870 -3.71 24.62 38.26
C LEU A 870 -3.76 26.15 38.36
N SER A 871 -3.35 26.85 37.31
CA SER A 871 -3.30 28.32 37.28
C SER A 871 -4.69 28.94 37.32
N VAL A 872 -5.67 28.40 36.58
CA VAL A 872 -7.07 28.86 36.64
C VAL A 872 -7.64 28.70 38.05
N TRP A 873 -7.40 27.54 38.67
CA TRP A 873 -7.89 27.26 40.03
C TRP A 873 -7.18 28.11 41.09
N LEU A 874 -5.87 28.29 40.96
CA LEU A 874 -5.03 29.08 41.87
C LEU A 874 -5.43 30.55 41.86
N VAL A 875 -5.65 31.15 40.68
CA VAL A 875 -6.10 32.54 40.55
C VAL A 875 -7.47 32.72 41.20
N ALA A 876 -8.41 31.81 40.96
CA ALA A 876 -9.75 31.88 41.56
C ALA A 876 -9.68 31.89 43.09
N TYR A 877 -8.96 30.92 43.68
CA TYR A 877 -8.76 30.85 45.12
C TYR A 877 -8.03 32.08 45.69
N GLY A 878 -6.96 32.53 45.02
CA GLY A 878 -6.15 33.67 45.45
C GLY A 878 -6.92 34.99 45.45
N VAL A 879 -7.72 35.25 44.41
CA VAL A 879 -8.57 36.45 44.32
C VAL A 879 -9.66 36.42 45.39
N THR A 880 -10.35 35.29 45.58
CA THR A 880 -11.38 35.16 46.61
C THR A 880 -10.81 35.35 48.01
N THR A 881 -9.64 34.76 48.30
CA THR A 881 -8.98 34.88 49.61
C THR A 881 -8.51 36.31 49.88
N GLN A 882 -7.94 37.00 48.88
CA GLN A 882 -7.57 38.41 48.99
C GLN A 882 -8.80 39.31 49.21
N ALA A 883 -9.90 39.04 48.53
CA ALA A 883 -11.15 39.81 48.68
C ALA A 883 -11.79 39.64 50.08
N LEU A 884 -11.69 38.45 50.68
CA LEU A 884 -12.23 38.17 52.00
C LEU A 884 -11.35 38.70 53.14
N LEU A 885 -10.02 38.48 53.07
CA LEU A 885 -9.09 38.88 54.13
C LEU A 885 -8.66 40.35 54.05
N HIS A 886 -8.45 40.92 52.85
CA HIS A 886 -7.89 42.26 52.68
C HIS A 886 -8.65 43.09 51.63
N PRO A 887 -9.92 43.46 51.89
CA PRO A 887 -10.76 44.17 50.93
C PRO A 887 -10.30 45.60 50.60
N HIS A 888 -9.48 46.23 51.45
CA HIS A 888 -9.09 47.64 51.34
C HIS A 888 -7.61 47.86 50.98
N ASP A 889 -6.84 46.80 50.70
CA ASP A 889 -5.42 46.93 50.33
C ASP A 889 -5.29 47.16 48.82
N GLY A 890 -4.98 48.39 48.40
CA GLY A 890 -4.83 48.79 47.00
C GLY A 890 -3.41 48.67 46.43
N ARG A 891 -2.44 48.16 47.21
CA ARG A 891 -1.04 48.06 46.77
C ARG A 891 -0.86 46.92 45.78
N LEU A 892 -0.63 47.25 44.50
CA LEU A 892 -0.51 46.27 43.41
C LEU A 892 0.50 45.15 43.69
N GLU A 893 1.70 45.48 44.17
CA GLU A 893 2.75 44.49 44.50
C GLU A 893 2.30 43.45 45.54
N TRP A 894 1.61 43.91 46.58
CA TRP A 894 1.09 43.05 47.65
C TRP A 894 -0.11 42.22 47.19
N ILE A 895 -0.97 42.78 46.33
CA ILE A 895 -2.08 42.05 45.72
C ILE A 895 -1.52 40.90 44.86
N PHE A 896 -0.58 41.16 43.96
CA PHE A 896 0.03 40.11 43.14
C PHE A 896 0.70 39.02 43.99
N ARG A 897 1.45 39.41 45.04
CA ARG A 897 2.10 38.47 45.95
C ARG A 897 1.08 37.61 46.74
N ARG A 898 -0.06 38.17 47.15
CA ARG A 898 -1.08 37.45 47.92
C ARG A 898 -2.00 36.60 47.04
N VAL A 899 -2.31 37.04 45.82
CA VAL A 899 -3.20 36.32 44.89
C VAL A 899 -2.50 35.16 44.21
N LEU A 900 -1.23 35.31 43.83
CA LEU A 900 -0.52 34.27 43.06
C LEU A 900 0.51 33.52 43.90
N TYR A 901 1.46 34.25 44.49
CA TYR A 901 2.64 33.64 45.11
C TYR A 901 2.31 32.87 46.39
N ARG A 902 1.42 33.39 47.25
CA ARG A 902 1.05 32.71 48.50
C ARG A 902 0.24 31.42 48.28
N PRO A 903 -0.85 31.41 47.48
CA PRO A 903 -1.56 30.18 47.13
C PRO A 903 -0.67 29.11 46.48
N TYR A 904 0.30 29.52 45.66
CA TYR A 904 1.26 28.60 45.06
C TYR A 904 2.10 27.86 46.13
N LEU A 905 2.61 28.58 47.14
CA LEU A 905 3.39 27.98 48.23
C LEU A 905 2.56 27.08 49.16
N GLN A 906 1.26 27.36 49.30
CA GLN A 906 0.36 26.53 50.10
C GLN A 906 0.20 25.12 49.52
N ILE A 907 0.25 24.95 48.20
CA ILE A 907 0.23 23.63 47.53
C ILE A 907 1.41 22.76 48.04
N PHE A 908 2.58 23.36 48.25
CA PHE A 908 3.78 22.70 48.77
C PHE A 908 3.84 22.59 50.30
N GLY A 909 2.75 22.92 51.00
CA GLY A 909 2.65 22.78 52.45
C GLY A 909 3.15 23.97 53.28
N GLN A 910 3.52 25.09 52.65
CA GLN A 910 3.83 26.33 53.37
C GLN A 910 2.56 27.14 53.62
N ILE A 911 1.80 26.74 54.65
CA ILE A 911 0.55 27.39 55.03
C ILE A 911 0.85 28.42 56.14
N PRO A 912 0.75 29.74 55.89
CA PRO A 912 0.95 30.76 56.91
C PRO A 912 -0.26 30.81 57.85
N LEU A 913 -0.38 29.81 58.74
CA LEU A 913 -1.45 29.73 59.73
C LEU A 913 -1.51 30.96 60.64
N ASP A 914 -0.36 31.59 60.90
CA ASP A 914 -0.24 32.78 61.76
C ASP A 914 -0.97 34.03 61.23
N GLU A 915 -1.28 34.11 59.93
CA GLU A 915 -2.04 35.21 59.33
C GLU A 915 -3.53 34.89 59.15
N ILE A 916 -3.90 33.60 59.23
CA ILE A 916 -5.25 33.09 59.00
C ILE A 916 -5.97 32.82 60.34
N ASP A 917 -5.24 32.43 61.38
CA ASP A 917 -5.80 32.12 62.70
C ASP A 917 -5.92 33.37 63.60
N GLU A 918 -7.12 33.56 64.14
CA GLU A 918 -7.56 34.70 64.96
C GLU A 918 -6.74 34.89 66.26
N ALA A 919 -6.08 33.84 66.75
CA ALA A 919 -5.42 33.81 68.06
C ALA A 919 -4.08 34.57 68.15
N ARG A 920 -3.50 35.04 67.02
CA ARG A 920 -2.16 35.65 66.99
C ARG A 920 -2.08 37.05 66.37
N VAL A 921 -3.18 37.61 65.86
CA VAL A 921 -3.15 38.88 65.10
C VAL A 921 -3.49 40.08 65.99
N ASN A 922 -2.47 40.71 66.59
CA ASN A 922 -2.61 41.98 67.32
C ASN A 922 -2.70 43.17 66.35
N CYS A 923 -3.88 43.40 65.79
CA CYS A 923 -4.13 44.51 64.88
C CYS A 923 -4.86 45.66 65.57
N SER A 924 -4.14 46.75 65.86
CA SER A 924 -4.69 47.99 66.41
C SER A 924 -5.65 48.66 65.42
N ARG A 925 -6.80 49.16 65.91
CA ARG A 925 -7.92 49.75 65.15
C ARG A 925 -7.63 51.03 64.33
N HIS A 926 -6.37 51.39 64.05
CA HIS A 926 -6.03 52.54 63.21
C HIS A 926 -5.04 52.20 62.09
N PRO A 927 -5.41 52.39 60.80
CA PRO A 927 -4.54 52.19 59.66
C PRO A 927 -3.67 53.44 59.48
N LEU A 928 -2.56 53.52 60.21
CA LEU A 928 -1.50 54.45 59.85
C LEU A 928 -0.54 53.76 58.89
N LEU A 929 -0.48 54.35 57.69
CA LEU A 929 0.47 54.12 56.61
C LEU A 929 1.91 54.07 57.11
N LEU A 930 2.35 52.92 57.62
CA LEU A 930 3.77 52.58 57.66
C LEU A 930 4.06 51.82 56.38
N GLU A 931 4.96 52.35 55.55
CA GLU A 931 5.31 51.88 54.19
C GLU A 931 5.87 50.45 54.10
N GLY A 932 5.73 49.62 55.15
CA GLY A 932 6.20 48.23 55.18
C GLY A 932 5.41 47.27 56.08
N SER A 933 4.28 47.66 56.69
CA SER A 933 3.49 46.74 57.53
C SER A 933 2.41 45.97 56.74
N PRO A 934 2.17 44.68 57.06
CA PRO A 934 1.09 43.91 56.46
C PRO A 934 -0.27 44.49 56.89
N SER A 935 -1.17 44.70 55.92
CA SER A 935 -2.56 45.13 56.21
C SER A 935 -3.25 44.11 57.12
N CYS A 936 -4.05 44.58 58.07
CA CYS A 936 -4.78 43.72 58.99
C CYS A 936 -5.85 42.87 58.25
N PRO A 937 -6.00 41.58 58.60
CA PRO A 937 -7.04 40.73 58.03
C PRO A 937 -8.43 41.11 58.55
N ASN A 938 -9.44 41.01 57.69
CA ASN A 938 -10.85 41.17 58.06
C ASN A 938 -11.38 39.86 58.68
N LEU A 939 -11.93 39.97 59.89
CA LEU A 939 -12.38 38.83 60.70
C LEU A 939 -13.81 38.37 60.38
N TYR A 940 -14.58 39.13 59.59
CA TYR A 940 -16.01 38.89 59.38
C TYR A 940 -16.36 37.50 58.81
N ALA A 941 -15.54 36.98 57.89
CA ALA A 941 -15.79 35.70 57.20
C ALA A 941 -14.59 34.74 57.27
N ASN A 942 -13.85 34.74 58.38
CA ASN A 942 -12.63 33.92 58.49
C ASN A 942 -12.91 32.41 58.39
N TRP A 943 -14.02 31.93 58.94
CA TRP A 943 -14.44 30.52 58.84
C TRP A 943 -14.59 30.05 57.38
N LEU A 944 -15.03 30.93 56.49
CA LEU A 944 -15.17 30.63 55.06
C LEU A 944 -13.80 30.53 54.38
N VAL A 945 -12.83 31.34 54.80
CA VAL A 945 -11.44 31.27 54.29
C VAL A 945 -10.77 29.95 54.68
N ILE A 946 -10.99 29.49 55.92
CA ILE A 946 -10.50 28.18 56.38
C ILE A 946 -11.16 27.04 55.57
N LEU A 947 -12.47 27.13 55.32
CA LEU A 947 -13.19 26.15 54.49
C LEU A 947 -12.70 26.15 53.03
N LEU A 948 -12.46 27.33 52.45
CA LEU A 948 -11.90 27.48 51.12
C LEU A 948 -10.45 26.95 51.04
N LEU A 949 -9.64 27.14 52.09
CA LEU A 949 -8.29 26.58 52.17
C LEU A 949 -8.32 25.05 52.19
N VAL A 950 -9.18 24.43 53.00
CA VAL A 950 -9.34 22.95 53.03
C VAL A 950 -9.81 22.44 51.67
N THR A 951 -10.80 23.10 51.06
CA THR A 951 -11.32 22.72 49.74
C THR A 951 -10.24 22.89 48.67
N PHE A 952 -9.47 23.98 48.71
CA PHE A 952 -8.37 24.25 47.79
C PHE A 952 -7.28 23.18 47.89
N LEU A 953 -6.86 22.81 49.11
CA LEU A 953 -5.86 21.77 49.33
C LEU A 953 -6.36 20.38 48.93
N LEU A 954 -7.64 20.06 49.19
CA LEU A 954 -8.25 18.81 48.74
C LEU A 954 -8.23 18.71 47.21
N VAL A 955 -8.72 19.73 46.52
CA VAL A 955 -8.76 19.74 45.05
C VAL A 955 -7.34 19.74 44.46
N THR A 956 -6.42 20.53 44.98
CA THR A 956 -5.06 20.60 44.41
C THR A 956 -4.24 19.35 44.71
N ASN A 957 -4.17 18.90 45.96
CA ASN A 957 -3.27 17.82 46.36
C ASN A 957 -3.87 16.42 46.20
N VAL A 958 -5.18 16.24 46.41
CA VAL A 958 -5.81 14.91 46.29
C VAL A 958 -6.30 14.64 44.87
N LEU A 959 -6.85 15.64 44.19
CA LEU A 959 -7.35 15.47 42.81
C LEU A 959 -6.26 15.79 41.79
N LEU A 960 -5.81 17.06 41.71
CA LEU A 960 -4.97 17.52 40.61
C LEU A 960 -3.56 16.91 40.63
N MET A 961 -2.86 16.88 41.77
CA MET A 961 -1.51 16.29 41.85
C MET A 961 -1.52 14.78 41.56
N ASN A 962 -2.52 14.03 42.04
CA ASN A 962 -2.64 12.60 41.73
C ASN A 962 -3.00 12.35 40.26
N LEU A 963 -3.80 13.23 39.63
CA LEU A 963 -4.03 13.20 38.19
C LEU A 963 -2.72 13.41 37.42
N LEU A 964 -1.86 14.36 37.83
CA LEU A 964 -0.55 14.57 37.21
C LEU A 964 0.32 13.32 37.29
N ILE A 965 0.38 12.68 38.46
CA ILE A 965 1.11 11.42 38.65
C ILE A 965 0.55 10.33 37.74
N ALA A 966 -0.77 10.21 37.62
CA ALA A 966 -1.41 9.23 36.74
C ALA A 966 -1.12 9.48 35.25
N MET A 967 -1.22 10.75 34.80
CA MET A 967 -0.87 11.14 33.42
C MET A 967 0.59 10.82 33.12
N PHE A 968 1.50 11.20 34.01
CA PHE A 968 2.92 10.88 33.91
C PHE A 968 3.21 9.38 33.89
N SER A 969 2.53 8.60 34.72
CA SER A 969 2.69 7.14 34.71
C SER A 969 2.25 6.54 33.38
N TYR A 970 1.14 7.02 32.81
CA TYR A 970 0.66 6.56 31.50
C TYR A 970 1.63 6.94 30.38
N THR A 971 2.04 8.21 30.29
CA THR A 971 3.00 8.64 29.26
C THR A 971 4.37 7.98 29.45
N PHE A 972 4.83 7.77 30.69
CA PHE A 972 6.06 7.03 30.95
C PHE A 972 6.01 5.61 30.39
N GLN A 973 4.93 4.86 30.66
CA GLN A 973 4.78 3.48 30.17
C GLN A 973 4.73 3.41 28.63
N VAL A 974 3.97 4.31 28.00
CA VAL A 974 3.84 4.36 26.53
C VAL A 974 5.16 4.77 25.87
N VAL A 975 5.87 5.75 26.43
CA VAL A 975 7.11 6.27 25.86
C VAL A 975 8.28 5.34 26.13
N GLN A 976 8.37 4.69 27.31
CA GLN A 976 9.48 3.81 27.68
C GLN A 976 9.69 2.68 26.67
N GLY A 977 8.61 2.07 26.15
CA GLY A 977 8.70 1.00 25.16
C GLY A 977 9.40 1.40 23.85
N ASN A 978 9.33 2.68 23.48
CA ASN A 978 9.90 3.21 22.24
C ASN A 978 11.07 4.18 22.47
N ALA A 979 11.39 4.54 23.71
CA ALA A 979 12.36 5.58 24.06
C ALA A 979 13.78 5.24 23.58
N ASP A 980 14.19 3.97 23.67
CA ASP A 980 15.51 3.52 23.17
C ASP A 980 15.63 3.72 21.65
N MET A 981 14.57 3.39 20.90
CA MET A 981 14.53 3.60 19.45
C MET A 981 14.64 5.10 19.09
N PHE A 982 13.88 5.97 19.77
CA PHE A 982 13.97 7.42 19.56
C PHE A 982 15.36 7.97 19.90
N TRP A 983 15.96 7.50 20.99
CA TRP A 983 17.31 7.92 21.39
C TRP A 983 18.36 7.46 20.36
N LYS A 984 18.31 6.20 19.90
CA LYS A 984 19.23 5.67 18.88
C LYS A 984 19.17 6.46 17.56
N PHE A 985 17.98 6.94 17.18
CA PHE A 985 17.79 7.84 16.05
C PHE A 985 18.42 9.21 16.28
N GLN A 986 18.16 9.85 17.42
CA GLN A 986 18.78 11.15 17.74
C GLN A 986 20.30 11.08 17.91
N ARG A 987 20.81 9.95 18.41
CA ARG A 987 22.25 9.68 18.53
C ARG A 987 22.95 9.84 17.18
N TYR A 988 22.32 9.44 16.07
CA TYR A 988 22.86 9.66 14.73
C TYR A 988 23.10 11.16 14.46
N HIS A 989 22.07 11.98 14.64
CA HIS A 989 22.16 13.43 14.39
C HIS A 989 23.25 14.09 15.25
N LEU A 990 23.34 13.72 16.53
CA LEU A 990 24.39 14.20 17.43
C LEU A 990 25.78 13.76 16.97
N ILE A 991 25.97 12.51 16.55
CA ILE A 991 27.27 12.02 16.07
C ILE A 991 27.70 12.76 14.80
N VAL A 992 26.79 12.95 13.85
CA VAL A 992 27.06 13.69 12.61
C VAL A 992 27.46 15.13 12.93
N GLU A 993 26.78 15.77 13.89
CA GLU A 993 27.11 17.11 14.36
C GLU A 993 28.54 17.17 14.95
N TYR A 994 28.89 16.27 15.89
CA TYR A 994 30.22 16.27 16.52
C TYR A 994 31.33 15.86 15.56
N HIS A 995 31.06 14.98 14.59
CA HIS A 995 32.01 14.63 13.53
C HIS A 995 32.29 15.82 12.59
N GLY A 996 31.27 16.66 12.34
CA GLY A 996 31.42 17.89 11.55
C GLY A 996 32.17 19.02 12.27
N ARG A 997 32.29 18.96 13.60
CA ARG A 997 32.94 20.01 14.40
C ARG A 997 34.47 20.06 14.19
N PRO A 998 35.09 21.22 14.41
CA PRO A 998 36.55 21.32 14.44
C PRO A 998 37.11 20.61 15.69
N ALA A 999 38.36 20.15 15.61
CA ALA A 999 39.00 19.40 16.69
C ALA A 999 39.30 20.24 17.94
N LEU A 1000 39.42 21.57 17.79
CA LEU A 1000 39.69 22.49 18.90
C LEU A 1000 38.40 22.93 19.57
N ALA A 1001 38.27 22.67 20.87
CA ALA A 1001 37.18 23.17 21.69
C ALA A 1001 37.26 24.69 21.91
N PRO A 1002 36.13 25.38 22.17
CA PRO A 1002 36.13 26.78 22.64
C PRO A 1002 37.02 26.92 23.90
N PRO A 1003 37.88 27.95 24.01
CA PRO A 1003 37.97 29.18 23.21
C PRO A 1003 38.94 29.12 22.01
N PHE A 1004 39.70 28.03 21.85
CA PHE A 1004 40.74 27.91 20.81
C PHE A 1004 40.17 27.64 19.41
N ILE A 1005 38.86 27.46 19.31
CA ILE A 1005 38.13 27.24 18.05
C ILE A 1005 38.34 28.37 17.03
N LEU A 1006 38.60 29.60 17.48
CA LEU A 1006 38.90 30.75 16.62
C LEU A 1006 40.07 30.48 15.67
N LEU A 1007 41.13 29.81 16.15
CA LEU A 1007 42.29 29.43 15.34
C LEU A 1007 41.90 28.44 14.23
N SER A 1008 40.98 27.53 14.54
CA SER A 1008 40.45 26.60 13.55
C SER A 1008 39.62 27.33 12.49
N HIS A 1009 38.74 28.25 12.89
CA HIS A 1009 37.94 29.07 11.95
C HIS A 1009 38.84 29.91 11.04
N LEU A 1010 39.85 30.58 11.61
CA LEU A 1010 40.87 31.31 10.86
C LEU A 1010 41.57 30.40 9.84
N SER A 1011 41.98 29.20 10.25
CA SER A 1011 42.62 28.25 9.34
C SER A 1011 41.68 27.75 8.23
N LEU A 1012 40.38 27.62 8.49
CA LEU A 1012 39.39 27.16 7.52
C LEU A 1012 39.04 28.25 6.51
N VAL A 1013 38.90 29.49 6.98
CA VAL A 1013 38.69 30.69 6.16
C VAL A 1013 39.91 30.96 5.29
N LEU A 1014 41.12 30.86 5.85
CA LEU A 1014 42.37 30.95 5.08
C LEU A 1014 42.45 29.83 4.03
N LYS A 1015 42.14 28.58 4.38
CA LYS A 1015 42.12 27.48 3.40
C LYS A 1015 41.12 27.72 2.26
N ARG A 1016 39.90 28.19 2.56
CA ARG A 1016 38.90 28.56 1.53
C ARG A 1016 39.35 29.74 0.66
N ALA A 1017 40.04 30.72 1.24
CA ALA A 1017 40.56 31.87 0.52
C ALA A 1017 41.75 31.51 -0.39
N PHE A 1018 42.56 30.51 -0.02
CA PHE A 1018 43.80 30.15 -0.72
C PHE A 1018 43.73 28.84 -1.58
N ARG A 1019 42.74 27.95 -1.40
CA ARG A 1019 42.48 26.76 -2.27
C ARG A 1019 41.00 26.33 -2.27
N LYS A 1020 40.55 25.77 -3.40
CA LYS A 1020 39.19 25.24 -3.66
C LYS A 1020 38.95 23.81 -3.11
N GLU A 1021 39.58 23.43 -1.98
CA GLU A 1021 39.49 22.07 -1.42
C GLU A 1021 39.03 22.09 0.05
N ALA A 1022 37.72 22.27 0.27
CA ALA A 1022 37.10 22.07 1.58
C ALA A 1022 36.34 20.73 1.69
N GLN A 1023 36.44 19.85 0.68
CA GLN A 1023 35.61 18.64 0.55
C GLN A 1023 36.05 17.44 1.42
N HIS A 1024 37.22 17.46 2.07
CA HIS A 1024 37.80 16.27 2.74
C HIS A 1024 37.07 15.76 3.99
N LYS A 1025 36.26 16.57 4.71
CA LYS A 1025 35.60 16.12 5.96
C LYS A 1025 34.26 15.41 5.76
N ARG A 1026 33.55 15.66 4.65
CA ARG A 1026 32.25 15.01 4.33
C ARG A 1026 32.43 13.57 3.80
N GLN A 1027 33.67 13.20 3.43
CA GLN A 1027 34.07 11.92 2.83
C GLN A 1027 33.93 10.67 3.72
N HIS A 1028 33.65 10.81 5.02
CA HIS A 1028 33.42 9.65 5.91
C HIS A 1028 31.96 9.20 5.98
N LEU A 1029 31.02 10.11 5.70
CA LEU A 1029 29.57 9.84 5.71
C LEU A 1029 29.00 9.69 4.29
N GLU A 1030 29.73 10.17 3.29
CA GLU A 1030 29.41 10.01 1.87
C GLU A 1030 30.69 9.62 1.12
N ARG A 1031 30.67 8.46 0.46
CA ARG A 1031 31.79 7.97 -0.35
C ARG A 1031 31.33 7.66 -1.76
N ASP A 1032 32.03 8.21 -2.74
CA ASP A 1032 32.01 7.71 -4.11
C ASP A 1032 32.97 6.50 -4.15
N LEU A 1033 32.43 5.31 -4.36
CA LEU A 1033 33.24 4.11 -4.55
C LEU A 1033 33.69 4.05 -6.03
N PRO A 1034 34.88 3.49 -6.32
CA PRO A 1034 35.26 3.22 -7.70
C PRO A 1034 34.21 2.32 -8.38
N ASP A 1035 33.83 2.65 -9.63
CA ASP A 1035 32.81 1.92 -10.41
C ASP A 1035 32.89 0.37 -10.34
N PRO A 1036 34.07 -0.29 -10.44
CA PRO A 1036 34.11 -1.76 -10.34
C PRO A 1036 33.77 -2.28 -8.94
N LEU A 1037 34.14 -1.55 -7.89
CA LEU A 1037 33.83 -1.91 -6.50
C LEU A 1037 32.37 -1.61 -6.18
N ASP A 1038 31.82 -0.53 -6.73
CA ASP A 1038 30.40 -0.17 -6.62
C ASP A 1038 29.52 -1.27 -7.22
N GLN A 1039 29.82 -1.71 -8.45
CA GLN A 1039 29.11 -2.82 -9.10
C GLN A 1039 29.24 -4.13 -8.31
N LYS A 1040 30.40 -4.41 -7.70
CA LYS A 1040 30.61 -5.60 -6.85
C LYS A 1040 29.74 -5.56 -5.58
N ILE A 1041 29.54 -4.39 -4.99
CA ILE A 1041 28.67 -4.21 -3.80
C ILE A 1041 27.19 -4.32 -4.19
N VAL A 1042 26.77 -3.73 -5.32
CA VAL A 1042 25.40 -3.84 -5.82
C VAL A 1042 25.06 -5.29 -6.15
N THR A 1043 25.95 -6.00 -6.85
CA THR A 1043 25.76 -7.43 -7.16
C THR A 1043 25.73 -8.28 -5.89
N TRP A 1044 26.61 -8.01 -4.92
CA TRP A 1044 26.58 -8.66 -3.61
C TRP A 1044 25.26 -8.42 -2.87
N GLU A 1045 24.76 -7.18 -2.83
CA GLU A 1045 23.46 -6.84 -2.23
C GLU A 1045 22.32 -7.59 -2.93
N THR A 1046 22.33 -7.67 -4.27
CA THR A 1046 21.29 -8.41 -5.01
C THR A 1046 21.28 -9.90 -4.68
N VAL A 1047 22.45 -10.53 -4.51
CA VAL A 1047 22.55 -11.93 -4.06
C VAL A 1047 22.02 -12.08 -2.64
N GLN A 1048 22.33 -11.13 -1.73
CA GLN A 1048 21.76 -11.17 -0.37
C GLN A 1048 20.24 -10.99 -0.38
N LYS A 1049 19.72 -10.17 -1.29
CA LYS A 1049 18.28 -9.98 -1.47
C LYS A 1049 17.61 -11.26 -1.96
N GLU A 1050 18.19 -11.99 -2.89
CA GLU A 1050 17.66 -13.28 -3.36
C GLU A 1050 17.65 -14.32 -2.23
N ASN A 1051 18.73 -14.41 -1.43
CA ASN A 1051 18.79 -15.26 -0.25
C ASN A 1051 17.69 -14.90 0.76
N PHE A 1052 17.53 -13.61 1.04
CA PHE A 1052 16.46 -13.10 1.90
C PHE A 1052 15.07 -13.47 1.37
N LEU A 1053 14.81 -13.28 0.07
CA LEU A 1053 13.51 -13.62 -0.54
C LEU A 1053 13.22 -15.13 -0.46
N SER A 1054 14.22 -15.96 -0.75
CA SER A 1054 14.11 -17.42 -0.60
C SER A 1054 13.77 -17.80 0.86
N ASP A 1055 14.40 -17.17 1.83
CA ASP A 1055 14.11 -17.39 3.25
C ASP A 1055 12.70 -16.92 3.66
N VAL A 1056 12.25 -15.77 3.14
CA VAL A 1056 10.89 -15.26 3.36
C VAL A 1056 9.86 -16.23 2.77
N GLU A 1057 10.06 -16.70 1.53
CA GLU A 1057 9.20 -17.68 0.89
C GLU A 1057 9.17 -19.01 1.64
N LYS A 1058 10.32 -19.46 2.13
CA LYS A 1058 10.43 -20.66 2.97
C LYS A 1058 9.65 -20.49 4.27
N ARG A 1059 9.82 -19.39 5.00
CA ARG A 1059 9.03 -19.10 6.22
C ARG A 1059 7.53 -19.01 5.93
N LYS A 1060 7.15 -18.40 4.80
CA LYS A 1060 5.74 -18.34 4.38
C LYS A 1060 5.21 -19.74 4.07
N ARG A 1061 6.01 -20.60 3.43
CA ARG A 1061 5.69 -22.00 3.12
C ARG A 1061 5.53 -22.86 4.37
N ASP A 1062 6.37 -22.62 5.37
CA ASP A 1062 6.42 -23.36 6.64
C ASP A 1062 5.46 -22.79 7.70
N SER A 1063 4.84 -21.63 7.45
CA SER A 1063 3.85 -21.02 8.34
C SER A 1063 2.66 -21.94 8.58
N GLU A 1064 2.23 -22.04 9.84
CA GLU A 1064 1.10 -22.88 10.25
C GLU A 1064 -0.17 -22.57 9.46
N GLY A 1065 -0.43 -21.30 9.15
CA GLY A 1065 -1.61 -20.89 8.38
C GLY A 1065 -1.58 -21.38 6.94
N GLU A 1066 -0.41 -21.33 6.28
CA GLU A 1066 -0.26 -21.81 4.91
C GLU A 1066 -0.19 -23.34 4.84
N MET A 1067 0.44 -23.98 5.83
CA MET A 1067 0.40 -25.43 5.99
C MET A 1067 -1.04 -25.92 6.20
N LEU A 1068 -1.81 -25.25 7.07
CA LEU A 1068 -3.23 -25.53 7.28
C LEU A 1068 -4.01 -25.35 5.98
N ARG A 1069 -3.81 -24.25 5.25
CA ARG A 1069 -4.45 -24.01 3.95
C ARG A 1069 -4.15 -25.11 2.93
N LYS A 1070 -2.88 -25.55 2.84
CA LYS A 1070 -2.47 -26.67 1.97
C LYS A 1070 -3.07 -27.99 2.41
N THR A 1071 -3.13 -28.27 3.71
CA THR A 1071 -3.78 -29.48 4.22
C THR A 1071 -5.28 -29.45 3.96
N ALA A 1072 -5.97 -28.33 4.17
CA ALA A 1072 -7.37 -28.15 3.84
C ALA A 1072 -7.62 -28.37 2.35
N HIS A 1073 -6.82 -27.75 1.47
CA HIS A 1073 -6.92 -28.00 0.02
C HIS A 1073 -6.65 -29.46 -0.34
N ARG A 1074 -5.67 -30.12 0.30
CA ARG A 1074 -5.40 -31.55 0.07
C ARG A 1074 -6.56 -32.43 0.56
N VAL A 1075 -7.15 -32.10 1.71
CA VAL A 1075 -8.33 -32.79 2.26
C VAL A 1075 -9.52 -32.59 1.32
N ASP A 1076 -9.75 -31.38 0.81
CA ASP A 1076 -10.78 -31.11 -0.19
C ASP A 1076 -10.56 -31.92 -1.48
N LEU A 1077 -9.31 -32.02 -1.94
CA LEU A 1077 -8.95 -32.82 -3.10
C LEU A 1077 -9.20 -34.32 -2.85
N VAL A 1078 -8.78 -34.84 -1.69
CA VAL A 1078 -9.02 -36.23 -1.29
C VAL A 1078 -10.52 -36.51 -1.13
N ALA A 1079 -11.28 -35.58 -0.56
CA ALA A 1079 -12.73 -35.69 -0.43
C ALA A 1079 -13.41 -35.76 -1.81
N LYS A 1080 -12.96 -34.97 -2.79
CA LYS A 1080 -13.42 -35.07 -4.18
C LYS A 1080 -13.11 -36.44 -4.79
N TYR A 1081 -11.88 -36.94 -4.64
CA TYR A 1081 -11.49 -38.27 -5.13
C TYR A 1081 -12.28 -39.40 -4.48
N LEU A 1082 -12.49 -39.36 -3.15
CA LEU A 1082 -13.32 -40.32 -2.42
C LEU A 1082 -14.78 -40.28 -2.87
N GLY A 1083 -15.32 -39.10 -3.18
CA GLY A 1083 -16.63 -38.94 -3.81
C GLY A 1083 -16.74 -39.68 -5.14
N GLY A 1084 -15.71 -39.57 -5.99
CA GLY A 1084 -15.62 -40.29 -7.27
C GLY A 1084 -15.54 -41.81 -7.08
N LEU A 1085 -14.70 -42.30 -6.16
CA LEU A 1085 -14.55 -43.72 -5.85
C LEU A 1085 -15.85 -44.34 -5.32
N ARG A 1086 -16.58 -43.62 -4.45
CA ARG A 1086 -17.87 -44.08 -3.92
C ARG A 1086 -18.91 -44.29 -5.02
N GLU A 1087 -18.86 -43.48 -6.08
CA GLU A 1087 -19.76 -43.62 -7.21
C GLU A 1087 -19.36 -44.80 -8.12
N GLN A 1088 -18.05 -45.03 -8.30
CA GLN A 1088 -17.56 -46.22 -9.00
C GLN A 1088 -17.95 -47.53 -8.29
N ASP A 1089 -17.85 -47.60 -6.97
CA ASP A 1089 -18.27 -48.77 -6.17
C ASP A 1089 -19.77 -49.08 -6.36
N LYS A 1090 -20.63 -48.06 -6.38
CA LYS A 1090 -22.06 -48.25 -6.69
C LYS A 1090 -22.29 -48.80 -8.10
N ARG A 1091 -21.54 -48.29 -9.10
CA ARG A 1091 -21.63 -48.76 -10.49
C ARG A 1091 -21.20 -50.22 -10.60
N ILE A 1092 -20.12 -50.61 -9.93
CA ILE A 1092 -19.63 -51.99 -9.89
C ILE A 1092 -20.68 -52.91 -9.25
N LYS A 1093 -21.23 -52.56 -8.08
CA LYS A 1093 -22.29 -53.34 -7.43
C LYS A 1093 -23.53 -53.50 -8.31
N CYS A 1094 -23.90 -52.46 -9.06
CA CYS A 1094 -24.99 -52.56 -10.01
C CYS A 1094 -24.67 -53.53 -11.15
N LEU A 1095 -23.46 -53.46 -11.73
CA LEU A 1095 -23.01 -54.39 -12.75
C LEU A 1095 -22.92 -55.83 -12.25
N GLU A 1096 -22.43 -56.06 -11.02
CA GLU A 1096 -22.42 -57.37 -10.38
C GLU A 1096 -23.84 -57.91 -10.21
N SER A 1097 -24.80 -57.06 -9.79
CA SER A 1097 -26.20 -57.47 -9.67
C SER A 1097 -26.81 -57.85 -11.02
N GLN A 1098 -26.47 -57.13 -12.09
CA GLN A 1098 -26.90 -57.44 -13.45
C GLN A 1098 -26.25 -58.73 -13.97
N ALA A 1099 -24.95 -58.91 -13.72
CA ALA A 1099 -24.24 -60.14 -14.10
C ALA A 1099 -24.79 -61.36 -13.35
N ASN A 1100 -25.06 -61.23 -12.04
CA ASN A 1100 -25.70 -62.28 -11.24
C ASN A 1100 -27.11 -62.59 -11.75
N TYR A 1101 -27.90 -61.56 -12.09
CA TYR A 1101 -29.22 -61.73 -12.68
C TYR A 1101 -29.17 -62.43 -14.05
N CYS A 1102 -28.25 -62.03 -14.93
CA CYS A 1102 -28.00 -62.69 -16.21
C CYS A 1102 -27.55 -64.14 -16.02
N THR A 1103 -26.70 -64.40 -15.02
CA THR A 1103 -26.24 -65.77 -14.70
C THR A 1103 -27.39 -66.64 -14.21
N LEU A 1104 -28.28 -66.11 -13.35
CA LEU A 1104 -29.50 -66.79 -12.89
C LEU A 1104 -30.51 -67.02 -14.02
N LEU A 1105 -30.66 -66.06 -14.94
CA LEU A 1105 -31.49 -66.23 -16.13
C LEU A 1105 -30.91 -67.31 -17.04
N LEU A 1106 -29.60 -67.28 -17.30
CA LEU A 1106 -28.93 -68.28 -18.13
C LEU A 1106 -28.98 -69.68 -17.49
N SER A 1107 -28.84 -69.81 -16.17
CA SER A 1107 -28.98 -71.09 -15.48
C SER A 1107 -30.43 -71.59 -15.54
N SER A 1108 -31.41 -70.72 -15.31
CA SER A 1108 -32.83 -71.04 -15.45
C SER A 1108 -33.20 -71.45 -16.89
N MET A 1109 -32.63 -70.77 -17.90
CA MET A 1109 -32.78 -71.15 -19.31
C MET A 1109 -32.09 -72.49 -19.62
N ALA A 1110 -30.93 -72.77 -19.03
CA ALA A 1110 -30.24 -74.05 -19.18
C ALA A 1110 -31.02 -75.20 -18.53
N ASP A 1111 -31.58 -74.99 -17.34
CA ASP A 1111 -32.40 -75.97 -16.63
C ASP A 1111 -33.73 -76.26 -17.35
N THR A 1112 -34.31 -75.26 -18.02
CA THR A 1112 -35.54 -75.43 -18.83
C THR A 1112 -35.30 -76.00 -20.22
N LEU A 1113 -34.09 -75.86 -20.78
CA LEU A 1113 -33.71 -76.40 -22.09
C LEU A 1113 -33.15 -77.83 -22.03
N ALA A 1114 -32.96 -78.42 -20.85
CA ALA A 1114 -32.56 -79.82 -20.69
C ALA A 1114 -33.79 -80.76 -20.72
N PRO A 1115 -34.03 -81.56 -21.78
CA PRO A 1115 -35.13 -82.51 -21.80
C PRO A 1115 -34.67 -83.89 -21.30
N GLY A 1116 -35.01 -84.21 -20.05
CA GLY A 1116 -35.41 -85.55 -19.59
C GLY A 1116 -34.33 -86.58 -19.18
N SER A 1117 -34.35 -86.98 -17.90
CA SER A 1117 -34.60 -88.39 -17.54
C SER A 1117 -35.15 -88.57 -16.10
N ALA A 1118 -36.35 -89.16 -16.03
CA ALA A 1118 -36.89 -90.07 -15.00
C ALA A 1118 -37.48 -89.54 -13.66
N TYR A 1119 -38.80 -89.27 -13.71
CA TYR A 1119 -39.88 -89.92 -12.91
C TYR A 1119 -39.65 -90.22 -11.41
N LYS A 1120 -40.36 -89.52 -10.52
CA LYS A 1120 -41.64 -89.97 -9.93
C LYS A 1120 -42.24 -88.93 -8.97
N ASP A 1121 -43.56 -88.94 -8.99
CA ASP A 1121 -44.54 -88.00 -8.44
C ASP A 1121 -45.11 -88.59 -7.10
N PRO A 1122 -46.19 -88.08 -6.47
CA PRO A 1122 -46.19 -87.09 -5.37
C PRO A 1122 -46.97 -87.57 -4.11
N GLN A 1123 -46.76 -86.99 -2.92
CA GLN A 1123 -47.83 -86.84 -1.90
C GLN A 1123 -47.46 -86.04 -0.62
N ASN A 1124 -48.43 -85.19 -0.23
CA ASN A 1124 -48.80 -84.73 1.11
C ASN A 1124 -48.13 -83.50 1.78
N CYS A 1125 -48.83 -82.37 1.56
CA CYS A 1125 -49.60 -81.62 2.57
C CYS A 1125 -48.89 -80.87 3.72
N GLY A 1126 -48.91 -79.53 3.59
CA GLY A 1126 -49.64 -78.66 4.51
C GLY A 1126 -48.82 -77.88 5.55
N HIS A 1127 -48.78 -76.54 5.45
CA HIS A 1127 -49.69 -75.64 6.16
C HIS A 1127 -49.28 -74.15 6.00
N ARG A 1128 -50.29 -73.33 5.67
CA ARG A 1128 -50.65 -72.01 6.24
C ARG A 1128 -49.60 -70.88 6.42
N SER A 1129 -49.89 -69.80 5.68
CA SER A 1129 -50.22 -68.43 6.15
C SER A 1129 -49.18 -67.49 6.78
N GLN A 1130 -49.20 -66.28 6.20
CA GLN A 1130 -49.20 -64.94 6.81
C GLN A 1130 -47.86 -64.23 7.11
N LEU A 1131 -47.73 -63.08 6.43
CA LEU A 1131 -47.43 -61.73 6.92
C LEU A 1131 -46.21 -61.51 7.84
N ALA A 1132 -45.39 -60.58 7.32
CA ALA A 1132 -44.64 -59.53 8.00
C ALA A 1132 -43.36 -59.92 8.78
N PRO A 1133 -42.28 -59.13 8.57
CA PRO A 1133 -41.07 -59.25 9.34
C PRO A 1133 -41.21 -58.45 10.63
N ASP A 1134 -40.72 -58.96 11.75
CA ASP A 1134 -39.74 -58.21 12.53
C ASP A 1134 -39.11 -59.06 13.64
N ALA A 1135 -37.82 -58.75 13.81
CA ALA A 1135 -37.08 -58.68 15.07
C ALA A 1135 -37.01 -59.90 16.01
N ASP A 1136 -35.78 -60.28 16.30
CA ASP A 1136 -35.24 -60.39 17.66
C ASP A 1136 -33.73 -60.68 17.52
N ARG A 1137 -32.80 -60.14 18.30
CA ARG A 1137 -32.81 -59.19 19.42
C ARG A 1137 -31.34 -59.10 19.84
N GLU A 1138 -30.85 -57.90 20.13
CA GLU A 1138 -30.14 -57.65 21.39
C GLU A 1138 -30.62 -56.27 21.91
N HIS A 1139 -30.85 -56.21 23.22
CA HIS A 1139 -31.58 -55.23 24.02
C HIS A 1139 -30.89 -55.24 25.42
N PRO A 1140 -31.19 -54.33 26.38
CA PRO A 1140 -31.12 -52.87 26.40
C PRO A 1140 -30.55 -52.32 27.76
N GLU A 1141 -30.75 -51.01 28.02
CA GLU A 1141 -30.87 -50.24 29.30
C GLU A 1141 -29.95 -49.00 29.31
N ALA A 1142 -30.42 -47.74 29.17
CA ALA A 1142 -31.39 -46.90 29.93
C ALA A 1142 -30.65 -45.94 30.89
N ASP A 1143 -30.63 -44.62 30.60
CA ASP A 1143 -31.23 -43.60 31.47
C ASP A 1143 -31.08 -42.14 30.96
N GLN A 1144 -32.09 -41.38 31.34
CA GLN A 1144 -32.56 -39.98 31.15
C GLN A 1144 -31.59 -38.79 30.89
N PRO A 1145 -32.14 -37.65 30.39
CA PRO A 1145 -31.43 -36.36 30.25
C PRO A 1145 -31.45 -35.54 31.56
N PRO A 1146 -30.65 -34.45 31.69
CA PRO A 1146 -31.29 -33.13 31.51
C PRO A 1146 -30.37 -31.98 31.01
N SER A 1147 -31.04 -30.92 30.54
CA SER A 1147 -30.80 -29.47 30.71
C SER A 1147 -29.42 -28.82 30.50
N ASP A 1148 -29.47 -27.70 29.76
CA ASP A 1148 -28.70 -26.46 29.88
C ASP A 1148 -27.17 -26.51 29.71
N VAL A 1149 -26.67 -25.97 28.59
CA VAL A 1149 -26.07 -24.62 28.40
C VAL A 1149 -25.65 -24.46 26.94
#